data_AF-A0A7X7E1Z0-F1
#
_entry.id   AF-A0A7X7E1Z0-F1
#
_cell.length_a   1.000
_cell.length_b   1.000
_cell.length_c   1.000
_cell.angle_alpha   90.00
_cell.angle_beta   90.00
_cell.angle_gamma   90.00
#
_symmetry.space_group_name_H-M   'P 1'
#
loop_
_entity.id
_entity.type
_entity.pdbx_description
1 polymer ?
#
loop_
_entity_poly.entity_id
_entity_poly.type
_entity_poly.pdbx_seq_one_letter_code
_entity_poly.pdbx_strand_id
1 'polypeptide(L)'
;YQKAAEAYELLVQNYPQSEKSKDALFNLGYCYEKLGKMEKMAEVNERYSALYPDEQDVESLLLRSAAFYMKASMFERAIAVYRNFIRRFPKSAKSVEAQYMVGKSFSELGDINNAVSCYSQTELLNSTITRDGYDNNDYYAAEAAFAVAKIKEKQFKEIKLMLPEEQLKLSVKQKSEYLSDAIKSYQRVVQYQSEKMFEASYSSGLLYIQFANDYQNQEREKKDPIKAAVYEKEILTLVSQLIQKSFPFFEITLQIASKLDSLNDDQRNWVQLAEKGLAENFIKAGECQLNAIDVMQNAPIPKEIRDEPLHYYQYLKQLYETLEPMKENVLEYYSAVLEKMDSLKITTGLELCREEYARVNYLQGYAYDRLAGEILKNVQELPKSLSSDEREELIFQLEDIVFELQDKAVAFSEDAFERVQKNNLQNSPWFSKIIECLARLKPEQYGLAFYSKANFPSGVDYLVRSDSVPKWNTKEIPKDGWQRAFRKAKGKENFLHSSQEIWGDMQNQRVFFWKNLFLAGQPRDASIYISTRAKYKLYVNGSLTLSDTAGAADDNEIDSAAGIIALVNGGDNVIAIDARGATEDLRGIRVLFTALIDTTKKFTSSIKLPVVAAAPEEEQKDTAIASEISAISVRDTAPVKPESVITNRDTLQKHIEMYRNKEMEFNELIKKEAQVIDSLRRRIREIDSLNSIRAIPQPLKTIIETNTLE
;
A
#
# COMPACT_ATOMS: atom_id res chain seq x y z
N TYR A 1 -70.58 4.73 -19.88
CA TYR A 1 -69.80 5.97 -19.66
C TYR A 1 -69.95 6.98 -20.79
N GLN A 2 -69.64 6.67 -22.06
CA GLN A 2 -69.73 7.65 -23.17
C GLN A 2 -71.11 8.32 -23.29
N LYS A 3 -72.20 7.54 -23.34
CA LYS A 3 -73.58 8.09 -23.37
C LYS A 3 -73.93 8.93 -22.13
N ALA A 4 -73.37 8.60 -20.97
CA ALA A 4 -73.59 9.36 -19.75
C ALA A 4 -72.86 10.71 -19.79
N ALA A 5 -71.61 10.73 -20.29
CA ALA A 5 -70.87 11.97 -20.52
C ALA A 5 -71.63 12.92 -21.45
N GLU A 6 -72.14 12.40 -22.58
CA GLU A 6 -72.95 13.20 -23.52
C GLU A 6 -74.20 13.78 -22.87
N ALA A 7 -74.92 12.99 -22.06
CA ALA A 7 -76.10 13.45 -21.35
C ALA A 7 -75.79 14.53 -20.29
N TYR A 8 -74.73 14.34 -19.49
CA TYR A 8 -74.31 15.34 -18.51
C TYR A 8 -73.79 16.61 -19.17
N GLU A 9 -73.09 16.50 -20.29
CA GLU A 9 -72.60 17.66 -21.03
C GLU A 9 -73.74 18.49 -21.62
N LEU A 10 -74.77 17.84 -22.20
CA LEU A 10 -75.99 18.52 -22.64
C LEU A 10 -76.73 19.20 -21.49
N LEU A 11 -76.81 18.56 -20.32
CA LEU A 11 -77.45 19.15 -19.13
C LEU A 11 -76.73 20.43 -18.71
N VAL A 12 -75.40 20.38 -18.60
CA VAL A 12 -74.58 21.50 -18.14
C VAL A 12 -74.52 22.63 -19.18
N GLN A 13 -74.61 22.32 -20.47
CA GLN A 13 -74.65 23.32 -21.56
C GLN A 13 -76.01 24.02 -21.65
N ASN A 14 -77.11 23.25 -21.63
CA ASN A 14 -78.44 23.79 -21.89
C ASN A 14 -79.16 24.30 -20.63
N TYR A 15 -78.80 23.76 -19.46
CA TYR A 15 -79.43 24.08 -18.18
C TYR A 15 -78.40 24.43 -17.10
N PRO A 16 -77.52 25.44 -17.31
CA PRO A 16 -76.40 25.73 -16.41
C PRO A 16 -76.83 26.15 -15.00
N GLN A 17 -78.04 26.71 -14.84
CA GLN A 17 -78.62 27.14 -13.56
C GLN A 17 -79.44 26.03 -12.87
N SER A 18 -79.51 24.82 -13.45
CA SER A 18 -80.20 23.69 -12.82
C SER A 18 -79.51 23.31 -11.50
N GLU A 19 -80.30 22.94 -10.48
CA GLU A 19 -79.77 22.36 -9.24
C GLU A 19 -78.95 21.08 -9.50
N LYS A 20 -79.17 20.41 -10.64
CA LYS A 20 -78.42 19.21 -11.06
C LYS A 20 -77.16 19.52 -11.87
N SER A 21 -76.92 20.78 -12.22
CA SER A 21 -75.75 21.19 -13.02
C SER A 21 -74.43 20.89 -12.29
N LYS A 22 -74.40 21.09 -10.96
CA LYS A 22 -73.25 20.75 -10.11
C LYS A 22 -72.97 19.24 -10.12
N ASP A 23 -73.97 18.43 -9.78
CA ASP A 23 -73.86 16.95 -9.79
C ASP A 23 -73.49 16.42 -11.18
N ALA A 24 -74.02 17.03 -12.24
CA ALA A 24 -73.73 16.66 -13.62
C ALA A 24 -72.27 16.96 -14.00
N LEU A 25 -71.72 18.11 -13.60
CA LEU A 25 -70.31 18.43 -13.80
C LEU A 25 -69.39 17.44 -13.08
N PHE A 26 -69.70 17.11 -11.83
CA PHE A 26 -68.93 16.11 -11.08
C PHE A 26 -68.96 14.73 -11.76
N ASN A 27 -70.15 14.26 -12.12
CA ASN A 27 -70.33 12.96 -12.79
C ASN A 27 -69.76 12.93 -14.21
N LEU A 28 -69.72 14.08 -14.89
CA LEU A 28 -69.08 14.22 -16.20
C LEU A 28 -67.57 14.01 -16.09
N GLY A 29 -66.92 14.61 -15.08
CA GLY A 29 -65.50 14.36 -14.78
C GLY A 29 -65.24 12.87 -14.54
N TYR A 30 -66.06 12.24 -13.70
CA TYR A 30 -65.97 10.78 -13.47
C TYR A 30 -66.13 9.95 -14.75
N CYS A 31 -67.08 10.31 -15.62
CA CYS A 31 -67.23 9.64 -16.91
C CYS A 31 -65.99 9.80 -17.79
N TYR A 32 -65.41 11.00 -17.85
CA TYR A 32 -64.21 11.24 -18.66
C TYR A 32 -62.99 10.49 -18.15
N GLU A 33 -62.84 10.37 -16.83
CA GLU A 33 -61.82 9.50 -16.24
C GLU A 33 -62.00 8.03 -16.69
N LYS A 34 -63.21 7.46 -16.55
CA LYS A 34 -63.48 6.07 -16.94
C LYS A 34 -63.32 5.79 -18.43
N LEU A 35 -63.39 6.84 -19.25
CA LEU A 35 -63.15 6.79 -20.69
C LEU A 35 -61.68 7.01 -21.07
N GLY A 36 -60.79 7.25 -20.10
CA GLY A 36 -59.38 7.58 -20.36
C GLY A 36 -59.16 8.95 -21.01
N LYS A 37 -60.18 9.82 -21.04
CA LYS A 37 -60.11 11.16 -21.64
C LYS A 37 -59.52 12.14 -20.63
N MET A 38 -58.20 12.09 -20.46
CA MET A 38 -57.50 12.76 -19.35
C MET A 38 -57.63 14.29 -19.39
N GLU A 39 -57.44 14.92 -20.55
CA GLU A 39 -57.59 16.37 -20.73
C GLU A 39 -59.03 16.81 -20.41
N LYS A 40 -60.03 16.16 -21.02
CA LYS A 40 -61.43 16.51 -20.79
C LYS A 40 -61.86 16.35 -19.34
N MET A 41 -61.32 15.35 -18.65
CA MET A 41 -61.57 15.19 -17.21
C MET A 41 -61.05 16.40 -16.44
N ALA A 42 -59.80 16.79 -16.70
CA ALA A 42 -59.15 17.93 -16.06
C ALA A 42 -59.90 19.25 -16.33
N GLU A 43 -60.33 19.49 -17.57
CA GLU A 43 -61.12 20.67 -17.96
C GLU A 43 -62.47 20.75 -17.24
N VAL A 44 -63.17 19.61 -17.11
CA VAL A 44 -64.47 19.57 -16.41
C VAL A 44 -64.31 19.85 -14.91
N ASN A 45 -63.26 19.34 -14.29
CA ASN A 45 -62.95 19.63 -12.88
C ASN A 45 -62.56 21.10 -12.66
N GLU A 46 -61.82 21.72 -13.58
CA GLU A 46 -61.55 23.16 -13.53
C GLU A 46 -62.84 23.97 -13.67
N ARG A 47 -63.72 23.58 -14.61
CA ARG A 47 -65.02 24.22 -14.79
C ARG A 47 -65.87 24.12 -13.53
N TYR A 48 -65.92 22.96 -12.89
CA TYR A 48 -66.57 22.79 -11.59
C TYR A 48 -65.97 23.74 -10.54
N SER A 49 -64.64 23.76 -10.42
CA SER A 49 -63.92 24.56 -9.43
C SER A 49 -64.06 26.07 -9.62
N ALA A 50 -64.32 26.51 -10.85
CA ALA A 50 -64.57 27.91 -11.21
C ALA A 50 -66.04 28.32 -10.96
N LEU A 51 -66.99 27.44 -11.24
CA LEU A 51 -68.42 27.72 -11.06
C LEU A 51 -68.89 27.59 -9.61
N TYR A 52 -68.24 26.71 -8.83
CA TYR A 52 -68.62 26.40 -7.45
C TYR A 52 -67.41 26.51 -6.51
N PRO A 53 -66.79 27.70 -6.37
CA PRO A 53 -65.49 27.85 -5.70
C PRO A 53 -65.51 27.50 -4.20
N ASP A 54 -66.65 27.62 -3.52
CA ASP A 54 -66.78 27.40 -2.07
C ASP A 54 -67.15 25.95 -1.70
N GLU A 55 -67.31 25.06 -2.69
CA GLU A 55 -67.62 23.65 -2.43
C GLU A 55 -66.41 22.91 -1.84
N GLN A 56 -66.69 21.99 -0.92
CA GLN A 56 -65.66 21.21 -0.22
C GLN A 56 -64.82 20.35 -1.19
N ASP A 57 -65.40 19.93 -2.31
CA ASP A 57 -64.72 19.08 -3.29
C ASP A 57 -63.65 19.83 -4.09
N VAL A 58 -63.66 21.17 -4.12
CA VAL A 58 -62.81 21.97 -5.01
C VAL A 58 -61.32 21.74 -4.76
N GLU A 59 -60.92 21.60 -3.49
CA GLU A 59 -59.53 21.27 -3.14
C GLU A 59 -59.11 19.95 -3.83
N SER A 60 -59.94 18.91 -3.72
CA SER A 60 -59.66 17.60 -4.34
C SER A 60 -59.71 17.63 -5.86
N LEU A 61 -60.65 18.38 -6.45
CA LEU A 61 -60.86 18.44 -7.90
C LEU A 61 -59.75 19.19 -8.62
N LEU A 62 -59.22 20.27 -8.03
CA LEU A 62 -58.08 21.00 -8.59
C LEU A 62 -56.81 20.15 -8.62
N LEU A 63 -56.46 19.45 -7.54
CA LEU A 63 -55.31 18.54 -7.55
C LEU A 63 -55.48 17.41 -8.57
N ARG A 64 -56.69 16.86 -8.65
CA ARG A 64 -57.00 15.81 -9.60
C ARG A 64 -56.92 16.30 -11.04
N SER A 65 -57.39 17.51 -11.33
CA SER A 65 -57.24 18.14 -12.64
C SER A 65 -55.77 18.29 -13.02
N ALA A 66 -54.97 18.90 -12.14
CA ALA A 66 -53.54 19.07 -12.36
C ALA A 66 -52.80 17.73 -12.58
N ALA A 67 -53.10 16.71 -11.77
CA ALA A 67 -52.52 15.38 -11.91
C ALA A 67 -52.89 14.69 -13.22
N PHE A 68 -54.08 14.97 -13.79
CA PHE A 68 -54.46 14.43 -15.09
C PHE A 68 -53.88 15.21 -16.26
N TYR A 69 -53.68 16.52 -16.13
CA TYR A 69 -52.84 17.26 -17.07
C TYR A 69 -51.40 16.74 -17.08
N MET A 70 -50.83 16.39 -15.91
CA MET A 70 -49.52 15.73 -15.84
C MET A 70 -49.51 14.40 -16.61
N LYS A 71 -50.53 13.54 -16.40
CA LYS A 71 -50.65 12.26 -17.12
C LYS A 71 -50.85 12.43 -18.63
N ALA A 72 -51.47 13.53 -19.05
CA ALA A 72 -51.65 13.90 -20.44
C ALA A 72 -50.43 14.64 -21.04
N SER A 73 -49.33 14.77 -20.29
CA SER A 73 -48.13 15.54 -20.67
C SER A 73 -48.41 17.02 -21.00
N MET A 74 -49.50 17.57 -20.46
CA MET A 74 -49.87 18.98 -20.60
C MET A 74 -49.29 19.77 -19.42
N PHE A 75 -47.96 19.85 -19.36
CA PHE A 75 -47.23 20.34 -18.21
C PHE A 75 -47.53 21.82 -17.90
N GLU A 76 -47.70 22.67 -18.91
CA GLU A 76 -48.02 24.08 -18.72
C GLU A 76 -49.42 24.28 -18.08
N ARG A 77 -50.41 23.48 -18.51
CA ARG A 77 -51.73 23.48 -17.89
C ARG A 77 -51.67 22.93 -16.46
N ALA A 78 -50.93 21.85 -16.24
CA ALA A 78 -50.70 21.31 -14.90
C ALA A 78 -50.09 22.36 -13.95
N ILE A 79 -49.06 23.08 -14.41
CA ILE A 79 -48.43 24.18 -13.65
C ILE A 79 -49.46 25.25 -13.29
N ALA A 80 -50.30 25.67 -14.23
CA ALA A 80 -51.33 26.68 -13.98
C ALA A 80 -52.31 26.24 -12.90
N VAL A 81 -52.79 24.99 -12.97
CA VAL A 81 -53.75 24.44 -12.00
C VAL A 81 -53.10 24.22 -10.62
N TYR A 82 -51.88 23.69 -10.55
CA TYR A 82 -51.16 23.54 -9.28
C TYR A 82 -50.86 24.89 -8.62
N ARG A 83 -50.46 25.92 -9.38
CA ARG A 83 -50.28 27.27 -8.84
C ARG A 83 -51.59 27.88 -8.35
N ASN A 84 -52.69 27.64 -9.05
CA ASN A 84 -54.02 28.04 -8.58
C ASN A 84 -54.37 27.35 -7.26
N PHE A 85 -54.09 26.04 -7.14
CA PHE A 85 -54.27 25.28 -5.92
C PHE A 85 -53.47 25.90 -4.74
N ILE A 86 -52.18 26.13 -4.92
CA ILE A 86 -51.29 26.69 -3.87
C ILE A 86 -51.78 28.06 -3.41
N ARG A 87 -52.23 28.92 -4.33
CA ARG A 87 -52.78 30.24 -4.00
C ARG A 87 -54.06 30.15 -3.18
N ARG A 88 -54.94 29.18 -3.47
CA ARG A 88 -56.23 29.00 -2.80
C ARG A 88 -56.11 28.30 -1.45
N PHE A 89 -55.16 27.38 -1.32
CA PHE A 89 -54.98 26.52 -0.15
C PHE A 89 -53.53 26.59 0.41
N PRO A 90 -52.95 27.78 0.67
CA PRO A 90 -51.52 27.93 0.95
C PRO A 90 -51.03 27.24 2.24
N LYS A 91 -51.96 26.87 3.13
CA LYS A 91 -51.70 26.21 4.41
C LYS A 91 -51.99 24.71 4.39
N SER A 92 -52.45 24.16 3.26
CA SER A 92 -52.69 22.73 3.10
C SER A 92 -51.36 22.00 2.89
N ALA A 93 -51.17 20.85 3.55
CA ALA A 93 -50.03 19.96 3.30
C ALA A 93 -49.94 19.53 1.81
N LYS A 94 -51.08 19.53 1.10
CA LYS A 94 -51.15 19.26 -0.34
C LYS A 94 -50.60 20.41 -1.20
N SER A 95 -50.41 21.60 -0.65
CA SER A 95 -49.73 22.69 -1.37
C SER A 95 -48.24 22.44 -1.51
N VAL A 96 -47.62 21.69 -0.58
CA VAL A 96 -46.24 21.19 -0.73
C VAL A 96 -46.16 20.19 -1.88
N GLU A 97 -47.10 19.25 -1.95
CA GLU A 97 -47.24 18.32 -3.08
C GLU A 97 -47.42 19.07 -4.41
N ALA A 98 -48.36 20.01 -4.47
CA ALA A 98 -48.61 20.81 -5.65
C ALA A 98 -47.36 21.58 -6.09
N GLN A 99 -46.63 22.18 -5.16
CA GLN A 99 -45.40 22.92 -5.45
C GLN A 99 -44.28 22.00 -5.97
N TYR A 100 -44.14 20.80 -5.40
CA TYR A 100 -43.24 19.77 -5.94
C TYR A 100 -43.64 19.40 -7.37
N MET A 101 -44.92 19.20 -7.64
CA MET A 101 -45.43 18.83 -8.95
C MET A 101 -45.25 19.94 -9.99
N VAL A 102 -45.27 21.22 -9.60
CA VAL A 102 -44.84 22.34 -10.45
C VAL A 102 -43.37 22.18 -10.84
N GLY A 103 -42.49 21.89 -9.88
CA GLY A 103 -41.07 21.62 -10.17
C GLY A 103 -40.87 20.42 -11.09
N LYS A 104 -41.60 19.33 -10.86
CA LYS A 104 -41.61 18.16 -11.75
C LYS A 104 -42.07 18.52 -13.16
N SER A 105 -43.13 19.32 -13.29
CA SER A 105 -43.62 19.78 -14.59
C SER A 105 -42.56 20.57 -15.38
N PHE A 106 -41.84 21.48 -14.71
CA PHE A 106 -40.73 22.20 -15.34
C PHE A 106 -39.57 21.28 -15.73
N SER A 107 -39.28 20.26 -14.92
CA SER A 107 -38.27 19.26 -15.26
C SER A 107 -38.64 18.47 -16.51
N GLU A 108 -39.90 18.07 -16.67
CA GLU A 108 -40.40 17.37 -17.87
C GLU A 108 -40.36 18.27 -19.12
N LEU A 109 -40.53 19.59 -18.94
CA LEU A 109 -40.36 20.59 -20.00
C LEU A 109 -38.88 20.87 -20.35
N GLY A 110 -37.92 20.30 -19.60
CA GLY A 110 -36.49 20.56 -19.76
C GLY A 110 -36.03 21.92 -19.19
N ASP A 111 -36.90 22.65 -18.51
CA ASP A 111 -36.56 23.92 -17.85
C ASP A 111 -35.99 23.66 -16.45
N ILE A 112 -34.72 23.24 -16.44
CA ILE A 112 -34.01 22.83 -15.23
C ILE A 112 -33.91 23.97 -14.20
N ASN A 113 -33.77 25.22 -14.65
CA ASN A 113 -33.64 26.37 -13.75
C ASN A 113 -34.94 26.61 -12.97
N ASN A 114 -36.07 26.63 -13.66
CA ASN A 114 -37.36 26.77 -13.00
C ASN A 114 -37.70 25.53 -12.15
N ALA A 115 -37.31 24.32 -12.58
CA ALA A 115 -37.49 23.10 -11.79
C ALA A 115 -36.78 23.19 -10.44
N VAL A 116 -35.48 23.52 -10.42
CA VAL A 116 -34.68 23.67 -9.18
C VAL A 116 -35.24 24.78 -8.28
N SER A 117 -35.66 25.91 -8.86
CA SER A 117 -36.32 26.98 -8.09
C SER A 117 -37.60 26.49 -7.42
N CYS A 118 -38.44 25.73 -8.15
CA CYS A 118 -39.70 25.23 -7.62
C CYS A 118 -39.49 24.18 -6.53
N TYR A 119 -38.50 23.29 -6.69
CA TYR A 119 -38.13 22.32 -5.64
C TYR A 119 -37.61 23.02 -4.37
N SER A 120 -36.78 24.06 -4.51
CA SER A 120 -36.32 24.85 -3.37
C SER A 120 -37.50 25.56 -2.66
N GLN A 121 -38.47 26.03 -3.44
CA GLN A 121 -39.72 26.58 -2.92
C GLN A 121 -40.59 25.52 -2.23
N THR A 122 -40.58 24.26 -2.67
CA THR A 122 -41.27 23.15 -1.96
C THR A 122 -40.74 23.00 -0.54
N GLU A 123 -39.42 22.94 -0.36
CA GLU A 123 -38.80 22.81 0.96
C GLU A 123 -39.05 24.04 1.85
N LEU A 124 -39.00 25.23 1.25
CA LEU A 124 -39.31 26.48 1.94
C LEU A 124 -40.79 26.55 2.37
N LEU A 125 -41.71 26.13 1.51
CA LEU A 125 -43.13 26.06 1.83
C LEU A 125 -43.38 25.07 2.96
N ASN A 126 -42.80 23.86 2.86
CA ASN A 126 -42.89 22.84 3.89
C ASN A 126 -42.39 23.34 5.25
N SER A 127 -41.20 23.95 5.31
CA SER A 127 -40.68 24.51 6.56
C SER A 127 -41.53 25.66 7.11
N THR A 128 -42.11 26.49 6.23
CA THR A 128 -42.98 27.60 6.63
C THR A 128 -44.28 27.11 7.26
N ILE A 129 -44.98 26.16 6.62
CA ILE A 129 -46.25 25.65 7.17
C ILE A 129 -46.03 24.89 8.49
N THR A 130 -44.93 24.13 8.61
CA THR A 130 -44.54 23.47 9.88
C THR A 130 -44.34 24.50 10.99
N ARG A 131 -43.58 25.57 10.72
CA ARG A 131 -43.32 26.63 11.71
C ARG A 131 -44.62 27.33 12.14
N ASP A 132 -45.54 27.50 11.21
CA ASP A 132 -46.82 28.16 11.43
C ASP A 132 -47.85 27.23 12.12
N GLY A 133 -47.47 25.99 12.45
CA GLY A 133 -48.27 25.02 13.21
C GLY A 133 -49.27 24.22 12.37
N TYR A 134 -49.09 24.18 11.05
CA TYR A 134 -49.90 23.37 10.14
C TYR A 134 -49.23 22.04 9.81
N ASP A 135 -50.03 21.09 9.34
CA ASP A 135 -49.53 19.79 8.87
C ASP A 135 -48.57 19.99 7.69
N ASN A 136 -47.41 19.35 7.79
CA ASN A 136 -46.36 19.41 6.80
C ASN A 136 -46.46 18.22 5.81
N ASN A 137 -45.53 18.17 4.85
CA ASN A 137 -45.40 17.07 3.91
C ASN A 137 -43.93 16.80 3.60
N ASP A 138 -43.25 16.19 4.58
CA ASP A 138 -41.82 15.88 4.49
C ASP A 138 -41.49 14.91 3.36
N TYR A 139 -42.45 14.07 2.95
CA TYR A 139 -42.29 13.19 1.78
C TYR A 139 -41.96 14.01 0.52
N TYR A 140 -42.82 14.98 0.16
CA TYR A 140 -42.57 15.79 -1.04
C TYR A 140 -41.44 16.81 -0.88
N ALA A 141 -41.14 17.25 0.35
CA ALA A 141 -39.93 18.03 0.60
C ALA A 141 -38.66 17.21 0.36
N ALA A 142 -38.64 15.95 0.78
CA ALA A 142 -37.54 15.02 0.49
C ALA A 142 -37.43 14.69 -1.00
N GLU A 143 -38.54 14.46 -1.68
CA GLU A 143 -38.56 14.24 -3.13
C GLU A 143 -38.02 15.46 -3.90
N ALA A 144 -38.34 16.68 -3.44
CA ALA A 144 -37.79 17.92 -3.99
C ALA A 144 -36.26 18.00 -3.80
N ALA A 145 -35.78 17.75 -2.58
CA ALA A 145 -34.35 17.73 -2.27
C ALA A 145 -33.61 16.66 -3.10
N PHE A 146 -34.19 15.47 -3.24
CA PHE A 146 -33.64 14.38 -4.04
C PHE A 146 -33.58 14.74 -5.54
N ALA A 147 -34.61 15.37 -6.08
CA ALA A 147 -34.64 15.83 -7.47
C ALA A 147 -33.54 16.88 -7.73
N VAL A 148 -33.37 17.85 -6.83
CA VAL A 148 -32.26 18.81 -6.91
C VAL A 148 -30.91 18.09 -6.86
N ALA A 149 -30.73 17.12 -5.97
CA ALA A 149 -29.50 16.34 -5.87
C ALA A 149 -29.17 15.63 -7.18
N LYS A 150 -30.14 14.96 -7.82
CA LYS A 150 -29.96 14.25 -9.10
C LYS A 150 -29.65 15.20 -10.25
N ILE A 151 -30.25 16.38 -10.29
CA ILE A 151 -29.94 17.42 -11.29
C ILE A 151 -28.48 17.87 -11.13
N LYS A 152 -28.06 18.18 -9.90
CA LYS A 152 -26.69 18.64 -9.59
C LYS A 152 -25.66 17.54 -9.84
N GLU A 153 -25.99 16.30 -9.51
CA GLU A 153 -25.18 15.12 -9.85
C GLU A 153 -24.98 14.99 -11.36
N LYS A 154 -26.03 15.17 -12.18
CA LYS A 154 -25.91 15.14 -13.63
C LYS A 154 -24.97 16.25 -14.13
N GLN A 155 -25.14 17.48 -13.65
CA GLN A 155 -24.27 18.61 -13.99
C GLN A 155 -22.81 18.35 -13.59
N PHE A 156 -22.58 17.76 -12.41
CA PHE A 156 -21.26 17.33 -11.96
C PHE A 156 -20.62 16.30 -12.91
N LYS A 157 -21.40 15.31 -13.37
CA LYS A 157 -20.91 14.24 -14.26
C LYS A 157 -20.57 14.74 -15.67
N GLU A 158 -21.24 15.80 -16.13
CA GLU A 158 -21.01 16.38 -17.46
C GLU A 158 -19.70 17.19 -17.55
N ILE A 159 -19.16 17.65 -16.42
CA ILE A 159 -17.89 18.41 -16.42
C ILE A 159 -16.69 17.49 -16.64
N LYS A 160 -15.94 17.78 -17.70
CA LYS A 160 -14.66 17.16 -18.05
C LYS A 160 -13.49 18.03 -17.58
N LEU A 161 -12.43 17.39 -17.11
CA LEU A 161 -11.20 18.04 -16.66
C LEU A 161 -10.16 18.04 -17.79
N MET A 162 -10.06 19.16 -18.52
CA MET A 162 -9.24 19.28 -19.75
C MET A 162 -8.29 20.48 -19.68
N LEU A 163 -7.16 20.40 -20.37
CA LEU A 163 -6.22 21.52 -20.53
C LEU A 163 -6.76 22.58 -21.50
N PRO A 164 -6.26 23.84 -21.45
CA PRO A 164 -5.09 24.36 -20.70
C PRO A 164 -5.33 24.56 -19.19
N GLU A 165 -4.27 24.80 -18.40
CA GLU A 165 -4.30 24.88 -16.92
C GLU A 165 -5.42 25.78 -16.35
N GLU A 166 -5.63 26.95 -16.93
CA GLU A 166 -6.68 27.87 -16.47
C GLU A 166 -8.10 27.31 -16.68
N GLN A 167 -8.32 26.61 -17.79
CA GLN A 167 -9.58 25.92 -18.04
C GLN A 167 -9.75 24.73 -17.09
N LEU A 168 -8.68 23.97 -16.85
CA LEU A 168 -8.69 22.87 -15.89
C LEU A 168 -9.07 23.36 -14.49
N LYS A 169 -8.46 24.45 -14.00
CA LYS A 169 -8.79 25.06 -12.70
C LYS A 169 -10.26 25.48 -12.63
N LEU A 170 -10.79 26.11 -13.68
CA LEU A 170 -12.21 26.50 -13.74
C LEU A 170 -13.14 25.28 -13.72
N SER A 171 -12.83 24.24 -14.50
CA SER A 171 -13.61 23.00 -14.52
C SER A 171 -13.57 22.27 -13.18
N VAL A 172 -12.41 22.19 -12.51
CA VAL A 172 -12.28 21.63 -11.15
C VAL A 172 -13.14 22.42 -10.16
N LYS A 173 -13.11 23.76 -10.22
CA LYS A 173 -13.94 24.62 -9.36
C LYS A 173 -15.43 24.38 -9.58
N GLN A 174 -15.91 24.46 -10.82
CA GLN A 174 -17.31 24.23 -11.17
C GLN A 174 -17.79 22.82 -10.77
N LYS A 175 -16.95 21.81 -11.01
CA LYS A 175 -17.24 20.43 -10.61
C LYS A 175 -17.35 20.30 -9.09
N SER A 176 -16.45 20.93 -8.33
CA SER A 176 -16.52 20.98 -6.87
C SER A 176 -17.77 21.71 -6.35
N GLU A 177 -18.24 22.75 -7.02
CA GLU A 177 -19.47 23.48 -6.66
C GLU A 177 -20.70 22.58 -6.84
N TYR A 178 -20.85 21.92 -8.00
CA TYR A 178 -21.96 20.99 -8.24
C TYR A 178 -21.93 19.77 -7.30
N LEU A 179 -20.75 19.25 -6.99
CA LEU A 179 -20.57 18.21 -5.97
C LEU A 179 -21.11 18.67 -4.61
N SER A 180 -20.73 19.87 -4.17
CA SER A 180 -21.19 20.43 -2.89
C SER A 180 -22.72 20.61 -2.86
N ASP A 181 -23.30 21.15 -3.93
CA ASP A 181 -24.75 21.35 -4.06
C ASP A 181 -25.51 20.02 -4.05
N ALA A 182 -25.00 19.00 -4.74
CA ALA A 182 -25.59 17.66 -4.76
C ALA A 182 -25.59 17.03 -3.36
N ILE A 183 -24.44 17.06 -2.67
CA ILE A 183 -24.28 16.50 -1.32
C ILE A 183 -25.19 17.22 -0.32
N LYS A 184 -25.26 18.55 -0.33
CA LYS A 184 -26.17 19.31 0.56
C LYS A 184 -27.62 18.90 0.34
N SER A 185 -28.00 18.62 -0.90
CA SER A 185 -29.34 18.18 -1.25
C SER A 185 -29.61 16.74 -0.80
N TYR A 186 -28.66 15.82 -0.98
CA TYR A 186 -28.75 14.47 -0.44
C TYR A 186 -28.77 14.42 1.09
N GLN A 187 -28.03 15.30 1.77
CA GLN A 187 -28.07 15.42 3.23
C GLN A 187 -29.47 15.82 3.72
N ARG A 188 -30.17 16.72 3.00
CA ARG A 188 -31.56 17.08 3.31
C ARG A 188 -32.51 15.88 3.15
N VAL A 189 -32.31 15.03 2.14
CA VAL A 189 -33.07 13.76 2.00
C VAL A 189 -32.91 12.86 3.24
N VAL A 190 -31.69 12.77 3.78
CA VAL A 190 -31.42 12.04 5.04
C VAL A 190 -32.08 12.71 6.25
N GLN A 191 -32.05 14.05 6.33
CA GLN A 191 -32.67 14.81 7.42
C GLN A 191 -34.19 14.65 7.47
N TYR A 192 -34.85 14.56 6.30
CA TYR A 192 -36.28 14.26 6.19
C TYR A 192 -36.63 12.79 6.47
N GLN A 193 -35.65 11.93 6.76
CA GLN A 193 -35.85 10.49 6.99
C GLN A 193 -36.58 9.79 5.82
N SER A 194 -36.31 10.24 4.61
CA SER A 194 -36.91 9.67 3.39
C SER A 194 -36.54 8.21 3.19
N GLU A 195 -37.42 7.44 2.56
CA GLU A 195 -37.13 6.07 2.09
C GLU A 195 -35.87 6.02 1.19
N LYS A 196 -35.52 7.14 0.55
CA LYS A 196 -34.33 7.29 -0.32
C LYS A 196 -33.04 7.65 0.43
N MET A 197 -33.05 7.74 1.77
CA MET A 197 -31.89 8.17 2.55
C MET A 197 -30.65 7.29 2.35
N PHE A 198 -30.83 5.97 2.15
CA PHE A 198 -29.75 5.03 1.85
C PHE A 198 -29.08 5.34 0.50
N GLU A 199 -29.89 5.48 -0.55
CA GLU A 199 -29.42 5.86 -1.87
C GLU A 199 -28.73 7.22 -1.84
N ALA A 200 -29.31 8.21 -1.16
CA ALA A 200 -28.78 9.56 -1.05
C ALA A 200 -27.40 9.60 -0.38
N SER A 201 -27.25 8.88 0.73
CA SER A 201 -25.97 8.79 1.44
C SER A 201 -24.94 8.06 0.58
N TYR A 202 -25.27 6.89 0.05
CA TYR A 202 -24.36 6.13 -0.80
C TYR A 202 -23.93 6.91 -2.06
N SER A 203 -24.88 7.58 -2.74
CA SER A 203 -24.61 8.41 -3.91
C SER A 203 -23.66 9.57 -3.60
N SER A 204 -23.77 10.17 -2.41
CA SER A 204 -22.84 11.22 -1.96
C SER A 204 -21.40 10.71 -1.86
N GLY A 205 -21.20 9.49 -1.35
CA GLY A 205 -19.90 8.83 -1.35
C GLY A 205 -19.38 8.56 -2.76
N LEU A 206 -20.23 8.02 -3.64
CA LEU A 206 -19.87 7.75 -5.03
C LEU A 206 -19.44 8.99 -5.80
N LEU A 207 -20.06 10.15 -5.55
CA LEU A 207 -19.68 11.40 -6.21
C LEU A 207 -18.25 11.82 -5.87
N TYR A 208 -17.79 11.62 -4.63
CA TYR A 208 -16.39 11.84 -4.26
C TYR A 208 -15.44 10.87 -4.94
N ILE A 209 -15.81 9.59 -5.02
CA ILE A 209 -15.01 8.57 -5.74
C ILE A 209 -14.91 8.92 -7.23
N GLN A 210 -16.01 9.34 -7.85
CA GLN A 210 -16.00 9.78 -9.24
C GLN A 210 -15.12 11.02 -9.42
N PHE A 211 -15.17 11.99 -8.50
CA PHE A 211 -14.30 13.16 -8.57
C PHE A 211 -12.83 12.76 -8.46
N ALA A 212 -12.49 11.85 -7.54
CA ALA A 212 -11.14 11.33 -7.39
C ALA A 212 -10.66 10.67 -8.69
N ASN A 213 -11.49 9.84 -9.33
CA ASN A 213 -11.17 9.19 -10.59
C ASN A 213 -10.99 10.19 -11.73
N ASP A 214 -11.90 11.17 -11.88
CA ASP A 214 -11.80 12.20 -12.91
C ASP A 214 -10.53 13.04 -12.71
N TYR A 215 -10.20 13.36 -11.46
CA TYR A 215 -9.00 14.14 -11.10
C TYR A 215 -7.71 13.34 -11.33
N GLN A 216 -7.70 12.04 -11.02
CA GLN A 216 -6.56 11.17 -11.30
C GLN A 216 -6.31 11.06 -12.82
N ASN A 217 -7.38 10.98 -13.62
CA ASN A 217 -7.30 10.79 -15.07
C ASN A 217 -7.27 12.11 -15.86
N GLN A 218 -7.15 13.27 -15.21
CA GLN A 218 -7.05 14.56 -15.90
C GLN A 218 -5.84 14.62 -16.85
N GLU A 219 -5.91 15.45 -17.88
CA GLU A 219 -4.76 15.64 -18.78
C GLU A 219 -3.53 16.19 -18.04
N ARG A 220 -2.33 15.69 -18.40
CA ARG A 220 -1.07 16.12 -17.81
C ARG A 220 -0.32 17.03 -18.78
N GLU A 221 0.11 18.18 -18.29
CA GLU A 221 1.02 19.04 -19.06
C GLU A 221 2.39 18.38 -19.21
N LYS A 222 3.07 18.66 -20.33
CA LYS A 222 4.46 18.26 -20.51
C LYS A 222 5.35 19.13 -19.62
N LYS A 223 5.77 18.57 -18.49
CA LYS A 223 6.71 19.19 -17.55
C LYS A 223 8.08 18.53 -17.65
N ASP A 224 9.10 19.24 -17.18
CA ASP A 224 10.39 18.63 -16.84
C ASP A 224 10.16 17.44 -15.90
N PRO A 225 10.90 16.32 -16.02
CA PRO A 225 10.61 15.10 -15.26
C PRO A 225 10.58 15.27 -13.75
N ILE A 226 11.41 16.14 -13.17
CA ILE A 226 11.42 16.40 -11.73
C ILE A 226 10.14 17.15 -11.33
N LYS A 227 9.79 18.19 -12.10
CA LYS A 227 8.53 18.94 -11.89
C LYS A 227 7.30 18.07 -12.13
N ALA A 228 7.38 17.11 -13.05
CA ALA A 228 6.32 16.15 -13.32
C ALA A 228 6.12 15.21 -12.12
N ALA A 229 7.19 14.74 -11.48
CA ALA A 229 7.11 13.89 -10.29
C ALA A 229 6.44 14.64 -9.11
N VAL A 230 6.84 15.89 -8.85
CA VAL A 230 6.20 16.73 -7.80
C VAL A 230 4.71 16.91 -8.10
N TYR A 231 4.37 17.24 -9.35
CA TYR A 231 2.98 17.44 -9.75
C TYR A 231 2.15 16.15 -9.64
N GLU A 232 2.69 15.00 -10.02
CA GLU A 232 1.99 13.72 -9.90
C GLU A 232 1.81 13.32 -8.43
N LYS A 233 2.80 13.58 -7.56
CA LYS A 233 2.67 13.42 -6.11
C LYS A 233 1.53 14.27 -5.54
N GLU A 234 1.38 15.52 -5.97
CA GLU A 234 0.28 16.39 -5.54
C GLU A 234 -1.07 15.85 -5.99
N ILE A 235 -1.18 15.37 -7.23
CA ILE A 235 -2.41 14.75 -7.74
C ILE A 235 -2.78 13.53 -6.92
N LEU A 236 -1.86 12.58 -6.72
CA LEU A 236 -2.12 11.36 -5.95
C LEU A 236 -2.50 11.65 -4.50
N THR A 237 -1.90 12.68 -3.90
CA THR A 237 -2.26 13.16 -2.54
C THR A 237 -3.70 13.66 -2.52
N LEU A 238 -4.09 14.50 -3.48
CA LEU A 238 -5.46 15.04 -3.58
C LEU A 238 -6.48 13.95 -3.90
N VAL A 239 -6.14 12.98 -4.75
CA VAL A 239 -6.97 11.81 -5.07
C VAL A 239 -7.25 11.02 -3.79
N SER A 240 -6.21 10.72 -2.99
CA SER A 240 -6.40 10.04 -1.69
C SER A 240 -7.34 10.83 -0.78
N GLN A 241 -7.17 12.15 -0.68
CA GLN A 241 -8.05 13.00 0.15
C GLN A 241 -9.50 13.02 -0.35
N LEU A 242 -9.73 13.05 -1.67
CA LEU A 242 -11.07 12.98 -2.25
C LEU A 242 -11.72 11.61 -1.96
N ILE A 243 -10.97 10.52 -2.06
CA ILE A 243 -11.46 9.18 -1.69
C ILE A 243 -11.84 9.17 -0.20
N GLN A 244 -10.99 9.69 0.68
CA GLN A 244 -11.28 9.73 2.12
C GLN A 244 -12.53 10.55 2.46
N LYS A 245 -12.83 11.60 1.70
CA LYS A 245 -14.08 12.37 1.86
C LYS A 245 -15.33 11.55 1.54
N SER A 246 -15.22 10.41 0.85
CA SER A 246 -16.37 9.52 0.63
C SER A 246 -16.75 8.71 1.87
N PHE A 247 -15.80 8.43 2.77
CA PHE A 247 -16.00 7.49 3.87
C PHE A 247 -17.16 7.83 4.79
N PRO A 248 -17.33 9.09 5.25
CA PRO A 248 -18.44 9.44 6.15
C PRO A 248 -19.81 9.13 5.56
N PHE A 249 -19.96 9.15 4.23
CA PHE A 249 -21.23 8.88 3.57
C PHE A 249 -21.55 7.38 3.49
N PHE A 250 -20.55 6.53 3.31
CA PHE A 250 -20.73 5.09 3.46
C PHE A 250 -20.99 4.73 4.92
N GLU A 251 -20.24 5.33 5.85
CA GLU A 251 -20.44 5.16 7.31
C GLU A 251 -21.85 5.54 7.75
N ILE A 252 -22.38 6.69 7.30
CA ILE A 252 -23.76 7.11 7.59
C ILE A 252 -24.77 6.07 7.08
N THR A 253 -24.52 5.47 5.91
CA THR A 253 -25.39 4.41 5.37
C THR A 253 -25.47 3.21 6.33
N LEU A 254 -24.32 2.78 6.88
CA LEU A 254 -24.25 1.69 7.87
C LEU A 254 -24.88 2.09 9.22
N GLN A 255 -24.68 3.34 9.64
CA GLN A 255 -25.26 3.87 10.89
C GLN A 255 -26.78 4.03 10.82
N ILE A 256 -27.34 4.34 9.64
CA ILE A 256 -28.80 4.34 9.44
C ILE A 256 -29.31 2.92 9.57
N ALA A 257 -28.66 1.95 8.91
CA ALA A 257 -29.04 0.55 8.95
C ALA A 257 -29.06 -0.03 10.37
N SER A 258 -28.05 0.30 11.20
CA SER A 258 -27.95 -0.21 12.57
C SER A 258 -29.01 0.32 13.53
N LYS A 259 -29.73 1.38 13.16
CA LYS A 259 -30.84 1.96 13.95
C LYS A 259 -32.21 1.38 13.59
N LEU A 260 -32.31 0.57 12.54
CA LEU A 260 -33.57 -0.02 12.09
C LEU A 260 -33.71 -1.46 12.59
N ASP A 261 -34.91 -1.83 13.06
CA ASP A 261 -35.21 -3.19 13.53
C ASP A 261 -35.13 -4.23 12.42
N SER A 262 -35.48 -3.82 11.19
CA SER A 262 -35.40 -4.66 10.00
C SER A 262 -35.15 -3.82 8.75
N LEU A 263 -34.51 -4.42 7.77
CA LEU A 263 -34.23 -3.83 6.46
C LEU A 263 -35.09 -4.50 5.39
N ASN A 264 -35.53 -3.76 4.38
CA ASN A 264 -36.07 -4.34 3.14
C ASN A 264 -34.91 -4.75 2.18
N ASP A 265 -35.25 -5.35 1.04
CA ASP A 265 -34.23 -5.85 0.08
C ASP A 265 -33.37 -4.72 -0.51
N ASP A 266 -33.99 -3.60 -0.88
CA ASP A 266 -33.27 -2.45 -1.43
C ASP A 266 -32.31 -1.83 -0.40
N GLN A 267 -32.75 -1.68 0.85
CA GLN A 267 -31.93 -1.19 1.95
C GLN A 267 -30.75 -2.13 2.23
N ARG A 268 -30.97 -3.45 2.24
CA ARG A 268 -29.89 -4.44 2.37
C ARG A 268 -28.85 -4.30 1.26
N ASN A 269 -29.30 -4.10 0.02
CA ASN A 269 -28.41 -3.90 -1.11
C ASN A 269 -27.54 -2.64 -0.94
N TRP A 270 -28.13 -1.52 -0.52
CA TRP A 270 -27.37 -0.29 -0.24
C TRP A 270 -26.35 -0.46 0.88
N VAL A 271 -26.70 -1.20 1.94
CA VAL A 271 -25.77 -1.51 3.05
C VAL A 271 -24.58 -2.31 2.54
N GLN A 272 -24.82 -3.39 1.78
CA GLN A 272 -23.75 -4.21 1.21
C GLN A 272 -22.85 -3.41 0.26
N LEU A 273 -23.45 -2.55 -0.58
CA LEU A 273 -22.71 -1.65 -1.46
C LEU A 273 -21.86 -0.65 -0.67
N ALA A 274 -22.35 -0.11 0.44
CA ALA A 274 -21.62 0.80 1.30
C ALA A 274 -20.47 0.10 2.05
N GLU A 275 -20.68 -1.11 2.59
CA GLU A 275 -19.62 -1.90 3.25
C GLU A 275 -18.49 -2.24 2.28
N LYS A 276 -18.85 -2.78 1.11
CA LYS A 276 -17.89 -3.10 0.04
C LYS A 276 -17.17 -1.84 -0.44
N GLY A 277 -17.92 -0.78 -0.72
CA GLY A 277 -17.38 0.49 -1.15
C GLY A 277 -16.40 1.09 -0.14
N LEU A 278 -16.69 1.00 1.15
CA LEU A 278 -15.81 1.50 2.19
C LEU A 278 -14.52 0.69 2.27
N ALA A 279 -14.61 -0.66 2.30
CA ALA A 279 -13.46 -1.54 2.34
C ALA A 279 -12.51 -1.36 1.14
N GLU A 280 -13.06 -1.31 -0.09
CA GLU A 280 -12.25 -1.12 -1.30
C GLU A 280 -11.56 0.25 -1.32
N ASN A 281 -12.26 1.30 -0.86
CA ASN A 281 -11.73 2.66 -0.92
C ASN A 281 -10.77 2.99 0.23
N PHE A 282 -10.81 2.25 1.35
CA PHE A 282 -9.73 2.31 2.33
C PHE A 282 -8.38 1.91 1.73
N ILE A 283 -8.36 0.80 1.00
CA ILE A 283 -7.14 0.30 0.35
C ILE A 283 -6.67 1.30 -0.72
N LYS A 284 -7.56 1.72 -1.62
CA LYS A 284 -7.24 2.65 -2.72
C LYS A 284 -6.69 4.00 -2.21
N ALA A 285 -7.24 4.54 -1.12
CA ALA A 285 -6.75 5.79 -0.57
C ALA A 285 -5.32 5.65 -0.02
N GLY A 286 -4.99 4.53 0.64
CA GLY A 286 -3.63 4.23 1.09
C GLY A 286 -2.66 3.98 -0.08
N GLU A 287 -3.08 3.22 -1.09
CA GLU A 287 -2.31 2.99 -2.31
C GLU A 287 -1.93 4.30 -3.02
N CYS A 288 -2.87 5.27 -3.11
CA CYS A 288 -2.57 6.58 -3.69
C CYS A 288 -1.46 7.32 -2.92
N GLN A 289 -1.46 7.24 -1.58
CA GLN A 289 -0.41 7.87 -0.78
C GLN A 289 0.94 7.16 -0.95
N LEU A 290 0.93 5.83 -1.05
CA LEU A 290 2.15 5.05 -1.33
C LEU A 290 2.71 5.34 -2.71
N ASN A 291 1.85 5.43 -3.73
CA ASN A 291 2.25 5.81 -5.09
C ASN A 291 2.82 7.24 -5.12
N ALA A 292 2.27 8.15 -4.31
CA ALA A 292 2.81 9.50 -4.17
C ALA A 292 4.25 9.50 -3.62
N ILE A 293 4.58 8.58 -2.71
CA ILE A 293 5.94 8.38 -2.21
C ILE A 293 6.82 7.76 -3.28
N ASP A 294 6.35 6.71 -3.96
CA ASP A 294 7.10 5.99 -5.00
C ASP A 294 7.48 6.91 -6.18
N VAL A 295 6.56 7.76 -6.62
CA VAL A 295 6.82 8.78 -7.66
C VAL A 295 7.96 9.71 -7.27
N MET A 296 8.03 10.13 -6.00
CA MET A 296 9.12 11.00 -5.52
C MET A 296 10.43 10.23 -5.39
N GLN A 297 10.40 8.98 -4.94
CA GLN A 297 11.60 8.14 -4.83
C GLN A 297 12.21 7.81 -6.20
N ASN A 298 11.38 7.67 -7.23
CA ASN A 298 11.79 7.35 -8.60
C ASN A 298 11.99 8.61 -9.48
N ALA A 299 11.94 9.81 -8.90
CA ALA A 299 12.15 11.04 -9.64
C ALA A 299 13.58 11.08 -10.24
N PRO A 300 13.76 11.58 -11.48
CA PRO A 300 15.08 11.59 -12.09
C PRO A 300 16.07 12.47 -11.34
N ILE A 301 17.24 11.88 -11.04
CA ILE A 301 18.32 12.58 -10.34
C ILE A 301 19.14 13.39 -11.37
N PRO A 302 19.43 14.68 -11.12
CA PRO A 302 20.29 15.50 -11.98
C PRO A 302 21.62 14.84 -12.30
N LYS A 303 22.12 15.02 -13.52
CA LYS A 303 23.31 14.32 -14.00
C LYS A 303 24.55 14.71 -13.19
N GLU A 304 24.63 15.97 -12.79
CA GLU A 304 25.69 16.55 -11.98
C GLU A 304 25.83 15.83 -10.62
N ILE A 305 24.73 15.35 -10.06
CA ILE A 305 24.72 14.57 -8.81
C ILE A 305 24.98 13.09 -9.11
N ARG A 306 24.37 12.56 -10.18
CA ARG A 306 24.40 11.14 -10.52
C ARG A 306 25.79 10.61 -10.81
N ASP A 307 26.64 11.43 -11.44
CA ASP A 307 27.97 11.01 -11.88
C ASP A 307 29.01 11.04 -10.72
N GLU A 308 28.64 11.56 -9.55
CA GLU A 308 29.51 11.66 -8.36
C GLU A 308 28.98 10.76 -7.22
N PRO A 309 29.59 9.58 -6.95
CA PRO A 309 29.03 8.57 -6.05
C PRO A 309 28.69 9.07 -4.65
N LEU A 310 29.56 9.89 -4.04
CA LEU A 310 29.32 10.44 -2.70
C LEU A 310 28.08 11.33 -2.68
N HIS A 311 28.03 12.32 -3.58
CA HIS A 311 26.89 13.24 -3.69
C HIS A 311 25.60 12.51 -4.05
N TYR A 312 25.67 11.50 -4.92
CA TYR A 312 24.55 10.64 -5.27
C TYR A 312 23.94 9.94 -4.05
N TYR A 313 24.77 9.30 -3.22
CA TYR A 313 24.27 8.58 -2.05
C TYR A 313 23.84 9.49 -0.90
N GLN A 314 24.52 10.63 -0.71
CA GLN A 314 24.05 11.67 0.21
C GLN A 314 22.68 12.21 -0.20
N TYR A 315 22.48 12.45 -1.50
CA TYR A 315 21.19 12.87 -2.05
C TYR A 315 20.10 11.83 -1.81
N LEU A 316 20.36 10.55 -2.10
CA LEU A 316 19.39 9.46 -1.87
C LEU A 316 19.03 9.31 -0.40
N LYS A 317 20.02 9.39 0.50
CA LYS A 317 19.78 9.39 1.95
C LYS A 317 18.85 10.55 2.33
N GLN A 318 19.19 11.78 1.95
CA GLN A 318 18.39 12.96 2.27
C GLN A 318 16.98 12.90 1.66
N LEU A 319 16.82 12.32 0.47
CA LEU A 319 15.52 12.09 -0.15
C LEU A 319 14.66 11.15 0.69
N TYR A 320 15.21 10.03 1.17
CA TYR A 320 14.48 9.12 2.05
C TYR A 320 14.07 9.78 3.36
N GLU A 321 14.96 10.57 3.97
CA GLU A 321 14.69 11.34 5.19
C GLU A 321 13.56 12.35 4.98
N THR A 322 13.56 13.04 3.84
CA THR A 322 12.50 14.00 3.48
C THR A 322 11.14 13.34 3.28
N LEU A 323 11.12 12.06 2.92
CA LEU A 323 9.90 11.28 2.70
C LEU A 323 9.43 10.52 3.95
N GLU A 324 10.20 10.49 5.04
CA GLU A 324 9.80 9.86 6.31
C GLU A 324 8.42 10.34 6.81
N PRO A 325 8.12 11.66 6.86
CA PRO A 325 6.81 12.11 7.34
C PRO A 325 5.65 11.62 6.48
N MET A 326 5.87 11.46 5.16
CA MET A 326 4.85 10.91 4.28
C MET A 326 4.59 9.42 4.58
N LYS A 327 5.64 8.64 4.84
CA LYS A 327 5.51 7.22 5.21
C LYS A 327 4.80 7.06 6.56
N GLU A 328 5.07 7.94 7.51
CA GLU A 328 4.39 7.91 8.82
C GLU A 328 2.91 8.27 8.69
N ASN A 329 2.56 9.27 7.86
CA ASN A 329 1.16 9.59 7.58
C ASN A 329 0.38 8.40 6.99
N VAL A 330 1.01 7.59 6.13
CA VAL A 330 0.37 6.36 5.58
C VAL A 330 0.14 5.33 6.68
N LEU A 331 1.06 5.21 7.62
CA LEU A 331 0.95 4.29 8.74
C LEU A 331 -0.14 4.72 9.71
N GLU A 332 -0.20 6.00 10.07
CA GLU A 332 -1.29 6.59 10.85
C GLU A 332 -2.64 6.40 10.15
N TYR A 333 -2.67 6.58 8.83
CA TYR A 333 -3.85 6.33 8.01
C TYR A 333 -4.36 4.89 8.14
N TYR A 334 -3.51 3.88 7.92
CA TYR A 334 -3.93 2.49 8.05
C TYR A 334 -4.28 2.12 9.50
N SER A 335 -3.60 2.68 10.50
CA SER A 335 -3.98 2.53 11.91
C SER A 335 -5.41 3.01 12.16
N ALA A 336 -5.74 4.22 11.70
CA ALA A 336 -7.08 4.79 11.82
C ALA A 336 -8.14 4.01 11.04
N VAL A 337 -7.77 3.45 9.88
CA VAL A 337 -8.64 2.54 9.12
C VAL A 337 -8.96 1.28 9.90
N LEU A 338 -7.96 0.63 10.51
CA LEU A 338 -8.17 -0.59 11.30
C LEU A 338 -9.09 -0.33 12.50
N GLU A 339 -8.84 0.74 13.26
CA GLU A 339 -9.72 1.17 14.36
C GLU A 339 -11.16 1.42 13.88
N LYS A 340 -11.29 2.05 12.71
CA LYS A 340 -12.59 2.34 12.12
C LYS A 340 -13.32 1.07 11.67
N MET A 341 -12.63 0.13 11.02
CA MET A 341 -13.20 -1.15 10.61
C MET A 341 -13.69 -1.96 11.81
N ASP A 342 -12.91 -2.00 12.89
CA ASP A 342 -13.31 -2.64 14.15
C ASP A 342 -14.54 -1.98 14.76
N SER A 343 -14.59 -0.63 14.80
CA SER A 343 -15.74 0.12 15.34
C SER A 343 -17.04 -0.12 14.57
N LEU A 344 -16.94 -0.29 13.24
CA LEU A 344 -18.07 -0.54 12.35
C LEU A 344 -18.37 -2.03 12.16
N LYS A 345 -17.55 -2.92 12.76
CA LYS A 345 -17.62 -4.38 12.62
C LYS A 345 -17.52 -4.86 11.17
N ILE A 346 -16.74 -4.16 10.35
CA ILE A 346 -16.51 -4.50 8.95
C ILE A 346 -15.41 -5.56 8.88
N THR A 347 -15.75 -6.75 8.39
CA THR A 347 -14.77 -7.85 8.20
C THR A 347 -14.27 -7.94 6.77
N THR A 348 -15.07 -7.49 5.79
CA THR A 348 -14.71 -7.46 4.37
C THR A 348 -13.48 -6.58 4.16
N GLY A 349 -12.41 -7.15 3.60
CA GLY A 349 -11.17 -6.43 3.32
C GLY A 349 -10.28 -6.16 4.54
N LEU A 350 -10.66 -6.59 5.75
CA LEU A 350 -9.90 -6.32 6.98
C LEU A 350 -8.48 -6.89 6.93
N GLU A 351 -8.34 -8.14 6.50
CA GLU A 351 -7.03 -8.79 6.40
C GLU A 351 -6.11 -8.08 5.39
N LEU A 352 -6.66 -7.57 4.28
CA LEU A 352 -5.89 -6.77 3.32
C LEU A 352 -5.38 -5.47 3.96
N CYS A 353 -6.22 -4.75 4.70
CA CYS A 353 -5.80 -3.54 5.43
C CYS A 353 -4.74 -3.85 6.50
N ARG A 354 -4.84 -5.00 7.19
CA ARG A 354 -3.85 -5.47 8.17
C ARG A 354 -2.52 -5.82 7.52
N GLU A 355 -2.56 -6.50 6.38
CA GLU A 355 -1.38 -6.82 5.58
C GLU A 355 -0.70 -5.55 5.07
N GLU A 356 -1.46 -4.57 4.56
CA GLU A 356 -0.93 -3.27 4.14
C GLU A 356 -0.32 -2.49 5.29
N TYR A 357 -0.97 -2.44 6.46
CA TYR A 357 -0.39 -1.83 7.66
C TYR A 357 0.97 -2.46 8.04
N ALA A 358 1.06 -3.79 8.04
CA ALA A 358 2.31 -4.50 8.32
C ALA A 358 3.37 -4.27 7.22
N ARG A 359 2.95 -4.18 5.96
CA ARG A 359 3.81 -3.89 4.81
C ARG A 359 4.43 -2.50 4.90
N VAL A 360 3.62 -1.47 5.19
CA VAL A 360 4.10 -0.08 5.32
C VAL A 360 5.11 0.04 6.46
N ASN A 361 4.85 -0.60 7.60
CA ASN A 361 5.81 -0.69 8.71
C ASN A 361 7.16 -1.28 8.26
N TYR A 362 7.13 -2.42 7.57
CA TYR A 362 8.36 -3.05 7.04
C TYR A 362 9.12 -2.16 6.06
N LEU A 363 8.41 -1.48 5.16
CA LEU A 363 9.03 -0.65 4.10
C LEU A 363 9.82 0.55 4.63
N GLN A 364 9.51 1.04 5.84
CA GLN A 364 10.26 2.13 6.46
C GLN A 364 11.74 1.75 6.66
N GLY A 365 12.00 0.67 7.40
CA GLY A 365 13.36 0.18 7.65
C GLY A 365 14.01 -0.43 6.41
N TYR A 366 13.25 -1.17 5.59
CA TYR A 366 13.76 -1.82 4.39
C TYR A 366 14.38 -0.85 3.38
N ALA A 367 13.81 0.35 3.22
CA ALA A 367 14.33 1.35 2.28
C ALA A 367 15.79 1.72 2.61
N TYR A 368 16.07 2.00 3.89
CA TYR A 368 17.40 2.38 4.37
C TYR A 368 18.40 1.23 4.25
N ASP A 369 17.99 0.05 4.67
CA ASP A 369 18.81 -1.15 4.58
C ASP A 369 19.17 -1.51 3.13
N ARG A 370 18.21 -1.39 2.21
CA ARG A 370 18.45 -1.60 0.78
C ARG A 370 19.48 -0.62 0.24
N LEU A 371 19.40 0.66 0.62
CA LEU A 371 20.35 1.69 0.18
C LEU A 371 21.75 1.43 0.74
N ALA A 372 21.87 1.05 2.02
CA ALA A 372 23.14 0.64 2.61
C ALA A 372 23.77 -0.54 1.85
N GLY A 373 22.98 -1.56 1.52
CA GLY A 373 23.43 -2.70 0.72
C GLY A 373 23.86 -2.33 -0.71
N GLU A 374 23.19 -1.34 -1.32
CA GLU A 374 23.55 -0.83 -2.64
C GLU A 374 24.91 -0.10 -2.63
N ILE A 375 25.16 0.75 -1.63
CA ILE A 375 26.44 1.44 -1.45
C ILE A 375 27.58 0.42 -1.31
N LEU A 376 27.44 -0.53 -0.39
CA LEU A 376 28.46 -1.57 -0.13
C LEU A 376 28.79 -2.39 -1.38
N LYS A 377 27.78 -2.67 -2.21
CA LYS A 377 27.98 -3.38 -3.48
C LYS A 377 28.74 -2.52 -4.49
N ASN A 378 28.33 -1.26 -4.68
CA ASN A 378 28.87 -0.39 -5.73
C ASN A 378 30.26 0.15 -5.39
N VAL A 379 30.63 0.22 -4.10
CA VAL A 379 32.00 0.51 -3.66
C VAL A 379 33.02 -0.44 -4.31
N GLN A 380 32.67 -1.71 -4.52
CA GLN A 380 33.55 -2.69 -5.16
C GLN A 380 33.79 -2.41 -6.65
N GLU A 381 32.91 -1.64 -7.28
CA GLU A 381 32.89 -1.32 -8.71
C GLU A 381 33.47 0.08 -9.01
N LEU A 382 34.04 0.77 -8.00
CA LEU A 382 34.62 2.11 -8.18
C LEU A 382 35.66 2.15 -9.30
N PRO A 383 35.75 3.27 -10.06
CA PRO A 383 36.67 3.40 -11.19
C PRO A 383 38.12 3.06 -10.82
N LYS A 384 38.78 2.26 -11.65
CA LYS A 384 40.21 1.92 -11.48
C LYS A 384 41.14 3.11 -11.77
N SER A 385 40.60 4.21 -12.30
CA SER A 385 41.33 5.44 -12.61
C SER A 385 41.59 6.33 -11.38
N LEU A 386 40.89 6.10 -10.26
CA LEU A 386 41.12 6.81 -9.00
C LEU A 386 42.49 6.42 -8.42
N SER A 387 43.19 7.38 -7.81
CA SER A 387 44.39 7.06 -7.03
C SER A 387 44.05 6.20 -5.79
N SER A 388 45.06 5.57 -5.19
CA SER A 388 44.85 4.75 -3.98
C SER A 388 44.27 5.57 -2.84
N ASP A 389 44.82 6.76 -2.61
CA ASP A 389 44.45 7.64 -1.50
C ASP A 389 43.02 8.18 -1.69
N GLU A 390 42.68 8.66 -2.90
CA GLU A 390 41.32 9.14 -3.22
C GLU A 390 40.27 8.03 -3.11
N ARG A 391 40.65 6.80 -3.47
CA ARG A 391 39.76 5.64 -3.35
C ARG A 391 39.51 5.31 -1.88
N GLU A 392 40.53 5.26 -1.05
CA GLU A 392 40.39 4.97 0.39
C GLU A 392 39.54 6.04 1.08
N GLU A 393 39.77 7.32 0.79
CA GLU A 393 38.98 8.44 1.35
C GLU A 393 37.50 8.35 0.95
N LEU A 394 37.22 8.08 -0.33
CA LEU A 394 35.83 7.93 -0.81
C LEU A 394 35.14 6.71 -0.16
N ILE A 395 35.86 5.60 0.02
CA ILE A 395 35.30 4.42 0.70
C ILE A 395 34.93 4.76 2.14
N PHE A 396 35.83 5.41 2.88
CA PHE A 396 35.58 5.81 4.26
C PHE A 396 34.31 6.68 4.38
N GLN A 397 34.17 7.69 3.51
CA GLN A 397 32.99 8.56 3.50
C GLN A 397 31.69 7.81 3.15
N LEU A 398 31.76 6.81 2.27
CA LEU A 398 30.61 5.98 1.91
C LEU A 398 30.26 4.99 3.04
N GLU A 399 31.25 4.47 3.75
CA GLU A 399 31.06 3.62 4.94
C GLU A 399 30.38 4.39 6.07
N ASP A 400 30.76 5.65 6.32
CA ASP A 400 30.09 6.52 7.29
C ASP A 400 28.58 6.65 6.97
N ILE A 401 28.24 6.87 5.69
CA ILE A 401 26.83 6.91 5.25
C ILE A 401 26.14 5.56 5.49
N VAL A 402 26.82 4.44 5.21
CA VAL A 402 26.28 3.09 5.44
C VAL A 402 25.95 2.87 6.92
N PHE A 403 26.82 3.26 7.85
CA PHE A 403 26.57 3.13 9.29
C PHE A 403 25.32 3.92 9.70
N GLU A 404 25.20 5.17 9.27
CA GLU A 404 24.01 6.00 9.55
C GLU A 404 22.72 5.38 8.98
N LEU A 405 22.77 4.83 7.77
CA LEU A 405 21.63 4.17 7.14
C LEU A 405 21.24 2.88 7.88
N GLN A 406 22.22 2.09 8.33
CA GLN A 406 21.96 0.86 9.09
C GLN A 406 21.34 1.16 10.47
N ASP A 407 21.82 2.20 11.17
CA ASP A 407 21.23 2.64 12.44
C ASP A 407 19.76 3.04 12.28
N LYS A 408 19.44 3.79 11.21
CA LYS A 408 18.05 4.12 10.87
C LYS A 408 17.23 2.88 10.51
N ALA A 409 17.78 1.99 9.70
CA ALA A 409 17.09 0.77 9.30
C ALA A 409 16.72 -0.10 10.50
N VAL A 410 17.64 -0.21 11.46
CA VAL A 410 17.40 -0.87 12.76
C VAL A 410 16.28 -0.17 13.52
N ALA A 411 16.38 1.15 13.75
CA ALA A 411 15.41 1.89 14.55
C ALA A 411 13.98 1.72 13.99
N PHE A 412 13.80 1.95 12.70
CA PHE A 412 12.49 1.74 12.04
C PHE A 412 12.02 0.27 12.08
N SER A 413 12.94 -0.69 12.01
CA SER A 413 12.58 -2.11 12.08
C SER A 413 12.18 -2.53 13.51
N GLU A 414 12.79 -1.94 14.54
CA GLU A 414 12.43 -2.16 15.95
C GLU A 414 11.03 -1.57 16.21
N ASP A 415 10.78 -0.33 15.76
CA ASP A 415 9.45 0.28 15.84
C ASP A 415 8.39 -0.55 15.09
N ALA A 416 8.71 -1.01 13.88
CA ALA A 416 7.84 -1.87 13.09
C ALA A 416 7.54 -3.19 13.81
N PHE A 417 8.54 -3.79 14.45
CA PHE A 417 8.38 -5.01 15.24
C PHE A 417 7.40 -4.79 16.40
N GLU A 418 7.57 -3.73 17.17
CA GLU A 418 6.67 -3.39 18.29
C GLU A 418 5.24 -3.10 17.81
N ARG A 419 5.08 -2.29 16.75
CA ARG A 419 3.77 -1.92 16.18
C ARG A 419 3.01 -3.13 15.66
N VAL A 420 3.67 -4.03 14.93
CA VAL A 420 3.05 -5.24 14.36
C VAL A 420 2.69 -6.24 15.46
N GLN A 421 3.53 -6.38 16.51
CA GLN A 421 3.19 -7.20 17.67
C GLN A 421 2.00 -6.66 18.46
N LYS A 422 1.98 -5.35 18.74
CA LYS A 422 0.89 -4.70 19.49
C LYS A 422 -0.47 -4.88 18.82
N ASN A 423 -0.49 -4.96 17.48
CA ASN A 423 -1.70 -5.18 16.69
C ASN A 423 -2.02 -6.67 16.44
N ASN A 424 -1.30 -7.61 17.07
CA ASN A 424 -1.47 -9.07 16.92
C ASN A 424 -1.32 -9.57 15.47
N LEU A 425 -0.39 -8.98 14.72
CA LEU A 425 -0.16 -9.29 13.30
C LEU A 425 1.06 -10.21 13.08
N GLN A 426 1.40 -11.06 14.05
CA GLN A 426 2.57 -11.96 13.97
C GLN A 426 2.46 -13.01 12.85
N ASN A 427 1.25 -13.31 12.40
CA ASN A 427 0.99 -14.23 11.29
C ASN A 427 1.19 -13.57 9.91
N SER A 428 1.40 -12.25 9.86
CA SER A 428 1.66 -11.53 8.62
C SER A 428 3.00 -11.93 8.02
N PRO A 429 3.11 -12.13 6.68
CA PRO A 429 4.39 -12.39 6.03
C PRO A 429 5.40 -11.26 6.26
N TRP A 430 4.93 -10.03 6.47
CA TRP A 430 5.77 -8.85 6.72
C TRP A 430 6.41 -8.87 8.11
N PHE A 431 5.78 -9.53 9.10
CA PHE A 431 6.38 -9.69 10.42
C PHE A 431 7.67 -10.51 10.36
N SER A 432 7.67 -11.61 9.60
CA SER A 432 8.88 -12.40 9.36
C SER A 432 9.97 -11.57 8.67
N LYS A 433 9.59 -10.71 7.72
CA LYS A 433 10.55 -9.83 7.01
C LYS A 433 11.18 -8.77 7.92
N ILE A 434 10.42 -8.23 8.88
CA ILE A 434 10.95 -7.32 9.90
C ILE A 434 11.97 -8.05 10.78
N ILE A 435 11.64 -9.27 11.25
CA ILE A 435 12.57 -10.08 12.05
C ILE A 435 13.83 -10.41 11.25
N GLU A 436 13.72 -10.83 9.98
CA GLU A 436 14.87 -11.09 9.12
C GLU A 436 15.79 -9.88 8.97
N CYS A 437 15.20 -8.67 8.88
CA CYS A 437 15.95 -7.41 8.84
C CYS A 437 16.72 -7.18 10.14
N LEU A 438 16.01 -7.22 11.28
CA LEU A 438 16.60 -7.03 12.61
C LEU A 438 17.66 -8.07 12.94
N ALA A 439 17.41 -9.33 12.59
CA ALA A 439 18.32 -10.42 12.85
C ALA A 439 19.61 -10.25 12.04
N ARG A 440 19.55 -9.68 10.82
CA ARG A 440 20.74 -9.39 10.02
C ARG A 440 21.52 -8.18 10.52
N LEU A 441 20.84 -7.11 10.91
CA LEU A 441 21.47 -5.84 11.32
C LEU A 441 21.90 -5.83 12.79
N LYS A 442 21.17 -6.52 13.66
CA LYS A 442 21.45 -6.72 15.10
C LYS A 442 21.39 -8.20 15.50
N PRO A 443 22.33 -9.02 15.01
CA PRO A 443 22.31 -10.47 15.21
C PRO A 443 22.50 -10.90 16.67
N GLU A 444 23.19 -10.11 17.49
CA GLU A 444 23.40 -10.41 18.91
C GLU A 444 22.08 -10.41 19.69
N GLN A 445 21.13 -9.56 19.28
CA GLN A 445 19.85 -9.36 19.94
C GLN A 445 18.72 -10.17 19.29
N TYR A 446 18.66 -10.19 17.95
CA TYR A 446 17.55 -10.78 17.19
C TYR A 446 17.96 -12.02 16.39
N GLY A 447 19.25 -12.32 16.31
CA GLY A 447 19.83 -13.31 15.41
C GLY A 447 20.12 -14.68 15.99
N LEU A 448 20.01 -14.89 17.30
CA LEU A 448 20.35 -16.17 17.95
C LEU A 448 19.52 -17.37 17.46
N ALA A 449 18.37 -17.12 16.83
CA ALA A 449 17.55 -18.17 16.22
C ALA A 449 17.92 -18.49 14.75
N PHE A 450 18.69 -17.63 14.06
CA PHE A 450 18.92 -17.70 12.60
C PHE A 450 20.41 -17.73 12.20
N TYR A 451 21.30 -17.19 13.04
CA TYR A 451 22.72 -17.10 12.79
C TYR A 451 23.51 -17.98 13.76
N SER A 452 24.66 -18.46 13.31
CA SER A 452 25.63 -19.14 14.17
C SER A 452 26.99 -18.50 14.05
N LYS A 453 27.77 -18.49 15.13
CA LYS A 453 29.14 -17.98 15.14
C LYS A 453 30.10 -19.12 14.75
N ALA A 454 30.84 -18.94 13.67
CA ALA A 454 31.88 -19.85 13.22
C ALA A 454 33.25 -19.30 13.63
N ASN A 455 34.03 -20.10 14.36
CA ASN A 455 35.38 -19.74 14.82
C ASN A 455 36.39 -20.74 14.27
N PHE A 456 37.46 -20.25 13.67
CA PHE A 456 38.53 -21.04 13.09
C PHE A 456 39.88 -20.58 13.63
N PRO A 457 40.28 -21.11 14.81
CA PRO A 457 41.61 -20.87 15.36
C PRO A 457 42.70 -21.59 14.55
N SER A 458 43.92 -21.08 14.58
CA SER A 458 45.10 -21.73 14.00
C SER A 458 45.46 -23.03 14.73
N GLY A 459 45.92 -24.02 13.96
CA GLY A 459 46.30 -25.36 14.45
C GLY A 459 47.14 -26.13 13.42
N VAL A 460 47.54 -27.35 13.77
CA VAL A 460 48.34 -28.26 12.92
C VAL A 460 47.65 -28.69 11.61
N ASP A 461 46.39 -28.28 11.44
CA ASP A 461 45.56 -28.47 10.26
C ASP A 461 45.79 -27.40 9.18
N TYR A 462 46.64 -26.42 9.44
CA TYR A 462 47.21 -25.55 8.42
C TYR A 462 48.22 -26.32 7.56
N LEU A 463 48.22 -26.04 6.26
CA LEU A 463 49.23 -26.55 5.34
C LEU A 463 50.36 -25.52 5.21
N VAL A 464 51.59 -26.01 5.18
CA VAL A 464 52.81 -25.20 5.13
C VAL A 464 53.76 -25.67 4.03
N ARG A 465 54.57 -24.74 3.50
CA ARG A 465 55.71 -25.00 2.62
C ARG A 465 56.74 -23.89 2.70
N SER A 466 57.97 -24.16 2.26
CA SER A 466 59.11 -23.22 2.32
C SER A 466 59.46 -22.56 0.98
N ASP A 467 58.85 -22.99 -0.12
CA ASP A 467 59.01 -22.43 -1.45
C ASP A 467 57.69 -21.84 -1.98
N SER A 468 57.75 -20.80 -2.81
CA SER A 468 56.55 -20.18 -3.39
C SER A 468 56.11 -20.93 -4.65
N VAL A 469 54.84 -21.27 -4.76
CA VAL A 469 54.25 -21.84 -5.98
C VAL A 469 53.18 -20.92 -6.57
N PRO A 470 52.95 -20.94 -7.89
CA PRO A 470 51.89 -20.13 -8.50
C PRO A 470 50.53 -20.37 -7.85
N LYS A 471 49.76 -19.29 -7.66
CA LYS A 471 48.38 -19.30 -7.14
C LYS A 471 48.18 -19.91 -5.75
N TRP A 472 49.25 -20.07 -4.97
CA TRP A 472 49.20 -20.57 -3.59
C TRP A 472 48.25 -19.79 -2.67
N ASN A 473 47.98 -18.51 -2.97
CA ASN A 473 47.12 -17.64 -2.19
C ASN A 473 45.65 -17.64 -2.64
N THR A 474 45.28 -18.46 -3.63
CA THR A 474 43.92 -18.51 -4.21
C THR A 474 43.10 -19.70 -3.67
N LYS A 475 41.86 -19.84 -4.14
CA LYS A 475 41.00 -21.00 -3.83
C LYS A 475 41.44 -22.33 -4.48
N GLU A 476 42.48 -22.32 -5.32
CA GLU A 476 43.00 -23.55 -5.92
C GLU A 476 43.62 -24.45 -4.84
N ILE A 477 43.21 -25.73 -4.83
CA ILE A 477 43.69 -26.71 -3.85
C ILE A 477 45.21 -26.88 -4.05
N PRO A 478 46.01 -26.81 -2.98
CA PRO A 478 47.45 -26.97 -3.11
C PRO A 478 47.83 -28.39 -3.56
N LYS A 479 48.74 -28.48 -4.55
CA LYS A 479 49.26 -29.75 -5.12
C LYS A 479 50.39 -30.34 -4.26
N ASP A 480 51.16 -31.32 -4.75
CA ASP A 480 52.25 -31.97 -4.02
C ASP A 480 53.25 -30.97 -3.39
N GLY A 481 53.85 -31.35 -2.26
CA GLY A 481 54.91 -30.59 -1.57
C GLY A 481 54.46 -29.75 -0.36
N TRP A 482 53.17 -29.77 -0.01
CA TRP A 482 52.69 -29.18 1.25
C TRP A 482 52.79 -30.17 2.40
N GLN A 483 53.09 -29.66 3.60
CA GLN A 483 53.15 -30.42 4.85
C GLN A 483 52.18 -29.84 5.88
N ARG A 484 51.93 -30.53 6.99
CA ARG A 484 51.14 -29.97 8.10
C ARG A 484 51.99 -29.02 8.93
N ALA A 485 51.39 -27.94 9.42
CA ALA A 485 52.05 -27.02 10.31
C ALA A 485 52.45 -27.71 11.62
N PHE A 486 53.59 -27.31 12.16
CA PHE A 486 54.09 -27.73 13.46
C PHE A 486 53.53 -26.84 14.56
N ARG A 487 53.37 -27.41 15.76
CA ARG A 487 52.93 -26.70 16.95
C ARG A 487 54.14 -26.34 17.81
N LYS A 488 54.23 -25.09 18.28
CA LYS A 488 55.20 -24.69 19.33
C LYS A 488 54.62 -24.97 20.72
N ALA A 489 55.42 -25.47 21.66
CA ALA A 489 54.99 -25.74 23.04
C ALA A 489 54.44 -24.48 23.73
N LYS A 490 53.50 -24.65 24.68
CA LYS A 490 52.70 -23.58 25.32
C LYS A 490 53.52 -22.33 25.69
N GLY A 491 53.30 -21.24 24.95
CA GLY A 491 53.60 -19.87 25.40
C GLY A 491 52.57 -19.37 26.42
N LYS A 492 52.85 -18.21 27.05
CA LYS A 492 51.96 -17.55 28.03
C LYS A 492 50.56 -17.30 27.43
N GLU A 493 49.53 -17.35 28.29
CA GLU A 493 48.13 -17.14 27.92
C GLU A 493 47.89 -15.72 27.37
N ASN A 494 47.35 -15.63 26.16
CA ASN A 494 46.90 -14.40 25.49
C ASN A 494 45.44 -14.53 25.02
N PHE A 495 44.79 -13.40 24.68
CA PHE A 495 43.38 -13.25 24.30
C PHE A 495 42.86 -14.26 23.25
N LEU A 496 43.73 -14.78 22.37
CA LEU A 496 43.41 -15.82 21.39
C LEU A 496 43.50 -17.24 21.99
N HIS A 497 42.92 -17.48 23.18
CA HIS A 497 43.06 -18.73 23.98
C HIS A 497 42.78 -20.05 23.23
N SER A 498 42.07 -20.01 22.10
CA SER A 498 41.79 -21.17 21.24
C SER A 498 42.79 -21.39 20.10
N SER A 499 43.62 -20.38 19.76
CA SER A 499 44.58 -20.43 18.67
C SER A 499 45.94 -21.02 19.10
N GLN A 500 46.45 -21.95 18.31
CA GLN A 500 47.77 -22.53 18.50
C GLN A 500 48.80 -21.74 17.70
N GLU A 501 49.98 -21.53 18.27
CA GLU A 501 51.11 -20.97 17.53
C GLU A 501 51.66 -22.04 16.57
N ILE A 502 51.56 -21.75 15.27
CA ILE A 502 51.89 -22.67 14.20
C ILE A 502 53.07 -22.16 13.35
N TRP A 503 53.85 -23.10 12.81
CA TRP A 503 55.02 -22.80 11.96
C TRP A 503 55.32 -23.95 10.98
N GLY A 504 56.21 -23.71 9.99
CA GLY A 504 56.32 -24.56 8.80
C GLY A 504 57.56 -25.46 8.65
N ASP A 505 58.76 -24.91 8.84
CA ASP A 505 60.05 -25.61 8.64
C ASP A 505 61.17 -24.90 9.43
N MET A 506 62.04 -25.68 10.09
CA MET A 506 63.13 -25.16 10.94
C MET A 506 64.18 -24.45 10.06
N GLN A 507 64.37 -24.94 8.83
CA GLN A 507 65.53 -24.61 8.02
C GLN A 507 65.37 -23.36 7.16
N ASN A 508 64.13 -22.92 6.89
CA ASN A 508 63.84 -21.88 5.88
C ASN A 508 63.33 -20.56 6.47
N GLN A 509 63.91 -19.43 6.02
CA GLN A 509 63.61 -18.07 6.51
C GLN A 509 62.25 -17.49 6.05
N ARG A 510 61.54 -18.21 5.18
CA ARG A 510 60.24 -17.82 4.63
C ARG A 510 59.32 -19.04 4.58
N VAL A 511 58.08 -18.86 5.03
CA VAL A 511 57.09 -19.93 5.12
C VAL A 511 55.76 -19.44 4.56
N PHE A 512 55.12 -20.29 3.77
CA PHE A 512 53.79 -20.05 3.23
C PHE A 512 52.78 -20.95 3.93
N PHE A 513 51.74 -20.35 4.50
CA PHE A 513 50.64 -21.03 5.16
C PHE A 513 49.40 -21.02 4.27
N TRP A 514 48.62 -22.09 4.34
CA TRP A 514 47.36 -22.24 3.63
C TRP A 514 46.34 -22.98 4.48
N LYS A 515 45.13 -22.43 4.58
CA LYS A 515 44.02 -23.05 5.31
C LYS A 515 42.71 -22.87 4.57
N ASN A 516 42.01 -23.98 4.34
CA ASN A 516 40.61 -23.96 3.94
C ASN A 516 39.70 -23.70 5.16
N LEU A 517 38.75 -22.80 4.98
CA LEU A 517 37.68 -22.50 5.93
C LEU A 517 36.33 -22.78 5.28
N PHE A 518 35.51 -23.63 5.89
CA PHE A 518 34.18 -23.96 5.38
C PHE A 518 33.08 -23.27 6.19
N LEU A 519 32.38 -22.33 5.57
CA LEU A 519 31.23 -21.65 6.16
C LEU A 519 29.95 -22.37 5.73
N ALA A 520 29.30 -23.06 6.66
CA ALA A 520 28.08 -23.83 6.40
C ALA A 520 26.85 -22.97 6.02
N GLY A 521 26.97 -21.65 6.20
CA GLY A 521 25.96 -20.64 5.92
C GLY A 521 26.52 -19.46 5.12
N GLN A 522 25.66 -18.51 4.75
CA GLN A 522 26.11 -17.29 4.10
C GLN A 522 26.77 -16.39 5.15
N PRO A 523 28.05 -15.99 5.03
CA PRO A 523 28.65 -15.07 5.98
C PRO A 523 27.93 -13.73 5.94
N ARG A 524 27.79 -13.10 7.10
CA ARG A 524 27.23 -11.76 7.28
C ARG A 524 28.22 -10.79 7.90
N ASP A 525 29.12 -11.33 8.69
CA ASP A 525 30.29 -10.62 9.20
C ASP A 525 31.47 -11.60 9.25
N ALA A 526 32.68 -11.08 9.11
CA ALA A 526 33.91 -11.84 9.22
C ALA A 526 35.05 -10.96 9.69
N SER A 527 35.84 -11.49 10.62
CA SER A 527 37.02 -10.83 11.18
C SER A 527 38.17 -11.82 11.27
N ILE A 528 39.38 -11.32 11.09
CA ILE A 528 40.59 -12.10 11.31
C ILE A 528 41.53 -11.36 12.25
N TYR A 529 42.09 -12.11 13.19
CA TYR A 529 43.06 -11.64 14.17
C TYR A 529 44.33 -12.43 13.97
N ILE A 530 45.47 -11.76 13.95
CA ILE A 530 46.77 -12.37 13.78
C ILE A 530 47.76 -11.82 14.82
N SER A 531 48.56 -12.70 15.38
CA SER A 531 49.65 -12.35 16.30
C SER A 531 50.88 -13.13 15.86
N THR A 532 51.95 -12.40 15.54
CA THR A 532 53.21 -12.97 15.05
C THR A 532 54.35 -11.97 15.18
N ARG A 533 55.56 -12.47 15.48
CA ARG A 533 56.81 -11.69 15.40
C ARG A 533 57.43 -11.68 14.00
N ALA A 534 56.81 -12.38 13.04
CA ALA A 534 57.27 -12.44 11.66
C ALA A 534 56.75 -11.24 10.87
N LYS A 535 57.51 -10.82 9.85
CA LYS A 535 56.93 -9.99 8.80
C LYS A 535 55.98 -10.86 8.00
N TYR A 536 54.76 -10.40 7.73
CA TYR A 536 53.77 -11.23 7.04
C TYR A 536 52.93 -10.48 6.01
N LYS A 537 52.40 -11.24 5.06
CA LYS A 537 51.32 -10.82 4.17
C LYS A 537 50.19 -11.83 4.25
N LEU A 538 49.01 -11.37 4.62
CA LEU A 538 47.79 -12.16 4.72
C LEU A 538 46.96 -11.98 3.46
N TYR A 539 46.47 -13.07 2.91
CA TYR A 539 45.53 -13.11 1.80
C TYR A 539 44.28 -13.88 2.18
N VAL A 540 43.11 -13.32 1.84
CA VAL A 540 41.82 -14.01 1.95
C VAL A 540 41.27 -14.18 0.53
N ASN A 541 41.04 -15.43 0.13
CA ASN A 541 40.58 -15.79 -1.22
C ASN A 541 41.39 -15.16 -2.38
N GLY A 542 42.68 -14.88 -2.18
CA GLY A 542 43.58 -14.30 -3.17
C GLY A 542 43.81 -12.79 -3.05
N SER A 543 42.94 -12.08 -2.32
CA SER A 543 43.07 -10.64 -2.07
C SER A 543 44.00 -10.39 -0.90
N LEU A 544 44.96 -9.47 -1.03
CA LEU A 544 45.82 -9.03 0.08
C LEU A 544 44.96 -8.30 1.11
N THR A 545 44.96 -8.77 2.36
CA THR A 545 44.09 -8.27 3.44
C THR A 545 44.87 -7.50 4.50
N LEU A 546 46.01 -8.02 4.93
CA LEU A 546 46.93 -7.36 5.88
C LEU A 546 48.37 -7.55 5.41
N SER A 547 49.25 -6.60 5.71
CA SER A 547 50.67 -6.69 5.44
C SER A 547 51.46 -5.94 6.51
N ASP A 548 52.24 -6.67 7.31
CA ASP A 548 53.19 -6.06 8.24
C ASP A 548 54.62 -6.22 7.69
N THR A 549 55.24 -5.07 7.41
CA THR A 549 56.61 -4.99 6.85
C THR A 549 57.68 -4.76 7.92
N ALA A 550 57.30 -4.48 9.17
CA ALA A 550 58.21 -4.29 10.30
C ALA A 550 58.34 -5.58 11.13
N GLY A 551 57.26 -6.35 11.27
CA GLY A 551 57.16 -7.48 12.21
C GLY A 551 56.87 -6.95 13.62
N ALA A 552 55.96 -7.60 14.35
CA ALA A 552 55.60 -7.18 15.70
C ALA A 552 56.78 -7.28 16.69
N ALA A 553 56.82 -6.37 17.66
CA ALA A 553 57.89 -6.32 18.67
C ALA A 553 57.69 -7.36 19.80
N ASP A 554 56.46 -7.83 20.01
CA ASP A 554 56.07 -8.79 21.06
C ASP A 554 54.92 -9.72 20.62
N ASP A 555 54.80 -10.90 21.23
CA ASP A 555 53.71 -11.88 21.00
C ASP A 555 52.34 -11.39 21.49
N ASN A 556 52.29 -10.25 22.19
CA ASN A 556 51.08 -9.64 22.71
C ASN A 556 50.42 -8.65 21.74
N GLU A 557 51.14 -8.23 20.70
CA GLU A 557 50.59 -7.38 19.65
C GLU A 557 49.67 -8.23 18.74
N ILE A 558 48.47 -7.71 18.52
CA ILE A 558 47.43 -8.35 17.70
C ILE A 558 47.07 -7.38 16.58
N ASP A 559 47.34 -7.80 15.36
CA ASP A 559 46.78 -7.16 14.18
C ASP A 559 45.39 -7.74 13.91
N SER A 560 44.49 -6.91 13.37
CA SER A 560 43.14 -7.36 13.03
C SER A 560 42.65 -6.73 11.75
N ALA A 561 41.87 -7.49 10.99
CA ALA A 561 41.04 -6.97 9.91
C ALA A 561 39.60 -7.39 10.20
N ALA A 562 38.81 -6.44 10.69
CA ALA A 562 37.36 -6.58 10.88
C ALA A 562 36.62 -6.20 9.59
N GLY A 563 35.38 -6.66 9.43
CA GLY A 563 34.55 -6.29 8.27
C GLY A 563 35.02 -6.87 6.93
N ILE A 564 35.82 -7.95 6.94
CA ILE A 564 36.35 -8.59 5.72
C ILE A 564 35.31 -9.44 4.97
N ILE A 565 34.02 -9.16 5.17
CA ILE A 565 32.89 -9.91 4.61
C ILE A 565 32.96 -10.01 3.08
N ALA A 566 33.40 -8.94 2.40
CA ALA A 566 33.55 -8.89 0.96
C ALA A 566 34.61 -9.87 0.42
N LEU A 567 35.54 -10.30 1.28
CA LEU A 567 36.61 -11.22 0.91
C LEU A 567 36.20 -12.68 1.11
N VAL A 568 35.05 -12.97 1.74
CA VAL A 568 34.60 -14.31 2.07
C VAL A 568 33.24 -14.66 1.44
N ASN A 569 32.99 -15.94 1.22
CA ASN A 569 31.79 -16.47 0.60
C ASN A 569 31.15 -17.54 1.49
N GLY A 570 29.87 -17.86 1.26
CA GLY A 570 29.31 -19.11 1.78
C GLY A 570 30.01 -20.31 1.15
N GLY A 571 30.23 -21.37 1.93
CA GLY A 571 30.98 -22.55 1.51
C GLY A 571 32.50 -22.39 1.70
N ASP A 572 33.29 -22.81 0.71
CA ASP A 572 34.75 -22.89 0.83
C ASP A 572 35.45 -21.54 0.64
N ASN A 573 36.30 -21.22 1.61
CA ASN A 573 37.19 -20.06 1.63
C ASN A 573 38.63 -20.48 1.92
N VAL A 574 39.57 -19.60 1.60
CA VAL A 574 41.00 -19.81 1.84
C VAL A 574 41.61 -18.63 2.56
N ILE A 575 42.37 -18.94 3.61
CA ILE A 575 43.35 -18.04 4.23
C ILE A 575 44.73 -18.49 3.80
N ALA A 576 45.54 -17.56 3.32
CA ALA A 576 46.93 -17.82 2.94
C ALA A 576 47.86 -16.74 3.51
N ILE A 577 49.02 -17.14 4.04
CA ILE A 577 49.95 -16.22 4.72
C ILE A 577 51.38 -16.44 4.20
N ASP A 578 52.05 -15.37 3.76
CA ASP A 578 53.49 -15.36 3.45
C ASP A 578 54.21 -14.71 4.62
N ALA A 579 54.93 -15.51 5.41
CA ALA A 579 55.64 -15.04 6.60
C ALA A 579 57.15 -15.18 6.46
N ARG A 580 57.88 -14.19 6.96
CA ARG A 580 59.34 -14.08 6.86
C ARG A 580 59.94 -13.74 8.22
N GLY A 581 60.87 -14.59 8.68
CA GLY A 581 61.52 -14.43 9.97
C GLY A 581 62.96 -14.97 9.96
N ALA A 582 63.87 -14.24 10.59
CA ALA A 582 65.31 -14.55 10.56
C ALA A 582 65.67 -15.84 11.33
N THR A 583 64.97 -16.14 12.42
CA THR A 583 65.20 -17.29 13.32
C THR A 583 63.90 -18.02 13.65
N GLU A 584 63.99 -19.24 14.22
CA GLU A 584 62.83 -20.04 14.65
C GLU A 584 61.88 -19.29 15.60
N ASP A 585 62.42 -18.41 16.45
CA ASP A 585 61.63 -17.60 17.40
C ASP A 585 60.85 -16.44 16.79
N LEU A 586 61.12 -16.11 15.52
CA LEU A 586 60.48 -15.01 14.80
C LEU A 586 59.49 -15.50 13.71
N ARG A 587 59.09 -16.78 13.72
CA ARG A 587 58.30 -17.41 12.63
C ARG A 587 56.93 -17.96 13.05
N GLY A 588 56.63 -18.00 14.34
CA GLY A 588 55.34 -18.49 14.84
C GLY A 588 54.20 -17.53 14.52
N ILE A 589 53.06 -18.07 14.08
CA ILE A 589 51.85 -17.30 13.81
C ILE A 589 50.68 -17.88 14.59
N ARG A 590 49.90 -17.00 15.23
CA ARG A 590 48.56 -17.29 15.72
C ARG A 590 47.54 -16.60 14.85
N VAL A 591 46.52 -17.32 14.42
CA VAL A 591 45.43 -16.78 13.61
C VAL A 591 44.11 -17.17 14.25
N LEU A 592 43.16 -16.25 14.33
CA LEU A 592 41.77 -16.55 14.63
C LEU A 592 40.91 -15.88 13.57
N PHE A 593 40.20 -16.70 12.78
CA PHE A 593 39.14 -16.20 11.92
C PHE A 593 37.80 -16.42 12.61
N THR A 594 36.98 -15.39 12.68
CA THR A 594 35.61 -15.46 13.17
C THR A 594 34.66 -15.03 12.06
N ALA A 595 33.50 -15.68 11.97
CA ALA A 595 32.44 -15.25 11.09
C ALA A 595 31.08 -15.46 11.73
N LEU A 596 30.16 -14.55 11.48
CA LEU A 596 28.74 -14.76 11.74
C LEU A 596 28.10 -15.31 10.47
N ILE A 597 27.53 -16.52 10.55
CA ILE A 597 26.96 -17.22 9.39
C ILE A 597 25.44 -17.35 9.49
N ASP A 598 24.76 -16.98 8.42
CA ASP A 598 23.33 -17.16 8.18
C ASP A 598 23.04 -18.62 7.83
N THR A 599 22.40 -19.35 8.74
CA THR A 599 22.16 -20.79 8.60
C THR A 599 20.94 -21.13 7.74
N THR A 600 20.19 -20.12 7.27
CA THR A 600 19.02 -20.34 6.39
C THR A 600 19.43 -20.80 4.98
N LYS A 601 20.61 -20.39 4.52
CA LYS A 601 21.24 -20.86 3.28
C LYS A 601 22.27 -21.92 3.62
N LYS A 602 22.10 -23.14 3.10
CA LYS A 602 23.05 -24.24 3.34
C LYS A 602 24.03 -24.36 2.19
N PHE A 603 25.31 -24.51 2.53
CA PHE A 603 26.38 -24.80 1.58
C PHE A 603 26.91 -26.21 1.79
N THR A 604 27.53 -26.78 0.76
CA THR A 604 28.27 -28.05 0.82
C THR A 604 29.71 -27.80 0.40
N SER A 605 30.67 -28.41 1.09
CA SER A 605 32.08 -28.26 0.72
C SER A 605 32.36 -29.02 -0.57
N SER A 606 33.08 -28.37 -1.46
CA SER A 606 33.54 -28.88 -2.74
C SER A 606 35.00 -29.35 -2.71
N ILE A 607 35.72 -29.02 -1.62
CA ILE A 607 37.15 -29.28 -1.48
C ILE A 607 37.40 -30.66 -0.85
N LYS A 608 38.23 -31.46 -1.52
CA LYS A 608 38.86 -32.66 -0.94
C LYS A 608 40.31 -32.32 -0.61
N LEU A 609 40.62 -32.26 0.68
CA LEU A 609 41.99 -31.99 1.14
C LEU A 609 42.92 -33.17 0.78
N PRO A 610 44.17 -32.89 0.35
CA PRO A 610 45.15 -33.93 0.08
C PRO A 610 45.55 -34.69 1.36
N VAL A 611 45.90 -35.98 1.22
CA VAL A 611 46.49 -36.76 2.32
C VAL A 611 47.95 -36.35 2.44
N VAL A 612 48.27 -35.59 3.48
CA VAL A 612 49.60 -35.05 3.75
C VAL A 612 50.25 -35.80 4.91
N ALA A 613 51.57 -36.00 4.87
CA ALA A 613 52.33 -36.67 5.94
C ALA A 613 52.12 -36.02 7.31
N ALA A 614 52.05 -36.84 8.37
CA ALA A 614 51.97 -36.37 9.74
C ALA A 614 53.25 -35.59 10.12
N ALA A 615 53.11 -34.54 10.93
CA ALA A 615 54.23 -33.79 11.43
C ALA A 615 55.14 -34.71 12.29
N PRO A 616 56.48 -34.71 12.13
CA PRO A 616 57.37 -35.38 13.07
C PRO A 616 57.18 -34.81 14.48
N GLU A 617 56.88 -35.68 15.44
CA GLU A 617 56.82 -35.35 16.87
C GLU A 617 58.25 -35.20 17.41
N GLU A 618 58.60 -34.05 17.99
CA GLU A 618 59.82 -33.91 18.78
C GLU A 618 59.64 -34.63 20.14
N GLU A 619 60.58 -35.52 20.46
CA GLU A 619 60.69 -36.19 21.76
C GLU A 619 60.84 -35.17 22.89
N GLN A 620 59.86 -35.12 23.80
CA GLN A 620 60.07 -34.60 25.15
C GLN A 620 59.88 -35.71 26.17
N LYS A 621 60.97 -35.96 26.91
CA LYS A 621 61.06 -36.86 28.07
C LYS A 621 59.97 -36.55 29.09
N ASP A 622 59.32 -37.62 29.53
CA ASP A 622 58.28 -37.66 30.56
C ASP A 622 58.64 -36.90 31.85
N THR A 623 57.65 -36.23 32.44
CA THR A 623 57.28 -36.49 33.84
C THR A 623 55.78 -36.38 34.02
N ALA A 624 55.19 -37.46 34.52
CA ALA A 624 53.78 -37.63 34.80
C ALA A 624 53.32 -36.73 35.96
N ILE A 625 52.20 -36.01 35.79
CA ILE A 625 51.14 -35.88 36.80
C ILE A 625 49.80 -35.84 36.06
N ALA A 626 49.01 -36.90 36.26
CA ALA A 626 47.60 -36.97 35.89
C ALA A 626 46.73 -36.27 36.94
N SER A 627 45.51 -35.91 36.51
CA SER A 627 44.34 -35.48 37.30
C SER A 627 44.44 -34.17 38.08
N GLU A 628 43.76 -33.13 37.59
CA GLU A 628 42.62 -32.49 38.28
C GLU A 628 42.10 -31.31 37.44
N ILE A 629 40.77 -31.16 37.45
CA ILE A 629 39.90 -30.00 37.14
C ILE A 629 38.71 -30.49 36.30
N SER A 630 37.91 -31.31 36.96
CA SER A 630 36.45 -31.25 36.84
C SER A 630 35.93 -30.28 37.91
N ALA A 631 34.86 -29.56 37.57
CA ALA A 631 34.06 -28.65 38.40
C ALA A 631 34.63 -27.26 38.72
N ILE A 632 33.98 -26.20 38.21
CA ILE A 632 33.19 -25.25 39.02
C ILE A 632 32.23 -24.45 38.13
N SER A 633 31.02 -24.30 38.66
CA SER A 633 29.72 -23.80 38.19
C SER A 633 29.64 -22.63 37.21
N VAL A 634 28.79 -22.85 36.19
CA VAL A 634 27.87 -21.85 35.63
C VAL A 634 26.96 -21.36 36.77
N ARG A 635 26.98 -20.05 37.05
CA ARG A 635 25.93 -19.39 37.85
C ARG A 635 24.87 -18.83 36.91
N ASP A 636 23.64 -19.12 37.28
CA ASP A 636 22.39 -18.69 36.66
C ASP A 636 22.31 -17.19 36.41
N THR A 637 21.92 -16.82 35.20
CA THR A 637 20.90 -15.79 34.99
C THR A 637 19.89 -16.36 33.98
N ALA A 638 18.62 -16.37 34.38
CA ALA A 638 17.57 -17.15 33.75
C ALA A 638 17.22 -16.67 32.33
N PRO A 639 16.98 -17.57 31.36
CA PRO A 639 16.36 -17.21 30.10
C PRO A 639 14.85 -16.99 30.33
N VAL A 640 14.35 -15.82 29.91
CA VAL A 640 12.92 -15.56 29.77
C VAL A 640 12.42 -16.41 28.60
N LYS A 641 11.51 -17.35 28.88
CA LYS A 641 10.86 -18.22 27.88
C LYS A 641 9.85 -17.42 27.02
N PRO A 642 9.87 -17.55 25.69
CA PRO A 642 8.69 -17.38 24.86
C PRO A 642 7.98 -18.73 24.72
N GLU A 643 6.88 -18.94 25.45
CA GLU A 643 5.97 -20.06 25.24
C GLU A 643 4.86 -19.69 24.27
N SER A 644 5.00 -20.12 23.01
CA SER A 644 4.06 -21.05 22.36
C SER A 644 4.55 -21.32 20.93
N VAL A 645 5.15 -22.51 20.81
CA VAL A 645 5.92 -23.00 19.68
C VAL A 645 4.99 -23.71 18.69
N ILE A 646 5.21 -23.48 17.40
CA ILE A 646 4.80 -24.38 16.31
C ILE A 646 5.43 -25.76 16.58
N THR A 647 4.61 -26.74 16.92
CA THR A 647 5.01 -27.92 17.71
C THR A 647 5.73 -29.06 16.98
N ASN A 648 6.06 -28.97 15.67
CA ASN A 648 6.83 -30.04 15.01
C ASN A 648 7.64 -29.57 13.78
N ARG A 649 8.90 -29.99 13.72
CA ARG A 649 9.89 -29.81 12.63
C ARG A 649 9.40 -30.32 11.27
N ASP A 650 8.63 -31.42 11.24
CA ASP A 650 8.13 -32.04 10.00
C ASP A 650 6.93 -31.28 9.40
N THR A 651 6.06 -30.69 10.23
CA THR A 651 4.97 -29.83 9.74
C THR A 651 5.49 -28.48 9.26
N LEU A 652 6.53 -27.94 9.90
CA LEU A 652 7.21 -26.71 9.47
C LEU A 652 7.99 -26.92 8.17
N GLN A 653 8.71 -28.04 7.99
CA GLN A 653 9.37 -28.36 6.70
C GLN A 653 8.36 -28.57 5.57
N LYS A 654 7.22 -29.23 5.82
CA LYS A 654 6.15 -29.34 4.82
C LYS A 654 5.52 -27.99 4.48
N HIS A 655 5.36 -27.09 5.46
CA HIS A 655 4.89 -25.73 5.20
C HIS A 655 5.92 -24.91 4.45
N ILE A 656 7.22 -25.01 4.76
CA ILE A 656 8.31 -24.32 4.04
C ILE A 656 8.43 -24.82 2.60
N GLU A 657 8.32 -26.12 2.35
CA GLU A 657 8.33 -26.67 0.99
C GLU A 657 7.07 -26.26 0.21
N MET A 658 5.89 -26.30 0.86
CA MET A 658 4.64 -25.80 0.30
C MET A 658 4.69 -24.28 0.05
N TYR A 659 5.36 -23.51 0.91
CA TYR A 659 5.57 -22.06 0.77
C TYR A 659 6.59 -21.74 -0.32
N ARG A 660 7.67 -22.50 -0.48
CA ARG A 660 8.62 -22.33 -1.59
C ARG A 660 7.98 -22.65 -2.93
N ASN A 661 7.15 -23.68 -2.97
CA ASN A 661 6.37 -24.02 -4.16
C ASN A 661 5.30 -22.95 -4.43
N LYS A 662 4.61 -22.45 -3.40
CA LYS A 662 3.67 -21.32 -3.53
C LYS A 662 4.36 -20.00 -3.86
N GLU A 663 5.57 -19.75 -3.37
CA GLU A 663 6.38 -18.57 -3.66
C GLU A 663 6.91 -18.63 -5.10
N MET A 664 7.31 -19.80 -5.59
CA MET A 664 7.60 -20.00 -7.01
C MET A 664 6.34 -19.86 -7.87
N GLU A 665 5.22 -20.47 -7.49
CA GLU A 665 3.93 -20.34 -8.18
C GLU A 665 3.43 -18.90 -8.16
N PHE A 666 3.59 -18.17 -7.06
CA PHE A 666 3.18 -16.77 -6.88
C PHE A 666 4.15 -15.81 -7.57
N ASN A 667 5.45 -16.08 -7.60
CA ASN A 667 6.40 -15.32 -8.42
C ASN A 667 6.18 -15.57 -9.92
N GLU A 668 5.80 -16.80 -10.30
CA GLU A 668 5.32 -17.10 -11.66
C GLU A 668 3.96 -16.46 -11.93
N LEU A 669 3.06 -16.37 -10.94
CA LEU A 669 1.78 -15.67 -11.05
C LEU A 669 2.00 -14.17 -11.19
N ILE A 670 2.90 -13.56 -10.41
CA ILE A 670 3.30 -12.16 -10.50
C ILE A 670 3.97 -11.89 -11.85
N LYS A 671 4.82 -12.80 -12.35
CA LYS A 671 5.39 -12.69 -13.70
C LYS A 671 4.32 -12.81 -14.77
N LYS A 672 3.37 -13.75 -14.64
CA LYS A 672 2.23 -13.92 -15.55
C LYS A 672 1.28 -12.74 -15.48
N GLU A 673 1.00 -12.20 -14.31
CA GLU A 673 0.18 -11.00 -14.09
C GLU A 673 0.90 -9.77 -14.62
N ALA A 674 2.20 -9.61 -14.41
CA ALA A 674 3.00 -8.55 -15.04
C ALA A 674 2.99 -8.67 -16.57
N GLN A 675 3.08 -9.88 -17.12
CA GLN A 675 2.95 -10.14 -18.55
C GLN A 675 1.53 -9.92 -19.07
N VAL A 676 0.50 -10.28 -18.31
CA VAL A 676 -0.92 -10.05 -18.63
C VAL A 676 -1.21 -8.56 -18.56
N ILE A 677 -0.74 -7.84 -17.54
CA ILE A 677 -0.81 -6.37 -17.40
C ILE A 677 -0.09 -5.70 -18.56
N ASP A 678 1.10 -6.16 -18.95
CA ASP A 678 1.79 -5.63 -20.13
C ASP A 678 1.07 -5.95 -21.44
N SER A 679 0.45 -7.13 -21.55
CA SER A 679 -0.38 -7.50 -22.69
C SER A 679 -1.67 -6.69 -22.75
N LEU A 680 -2.30 -6.42 -21.61
CA LEU A 680 -3.49 -5.58 -21.45
C LEU A 680 -3.14 -4.12 -21.73
N ARG A 681 -1.98 -3.62 -21.27
CA ARG A 681 -1.47 -2.28 -21.61
C ARG A 681 -1.16 -2.16 -23.10
N ARG A 682 -0.67 -3.22 -23.75
CA ARG A 682 -0.51 -3.23 -25.22
C ARG A 682 -1.86 -3.26 -25.92
N ARG A 683 -2.80 -4.08 -25.44
CA ARG A 683 -4.14 -4.22 -26.02
C ARG A 683 -5.02 -3.00 -25.79
N ILE A 684 -4.86 -2.30 -24.66
CA ILE A 684 -5.44 -0.98 -24.39
C ILE A 684 -4.84 0.05 -25.34
N ARG A 685 -3.52 0.08 -25.53
CA ARG A 685 -2.89 0.95 -26.55
C ARG A 685 -3.35 0.63 -27.98
N GLU A 686 -3.57 -0.64 -28.30
CA GLU A 686 -4.13 -1.07 -29.58
C GLU A 686 -5.61 -0.71 -29.71
N ILE A 687 -6.41 -0.90 -28.66
CA ILE A 687 -7.83 -0.52 -28.61
C ILE A 687 -7.97 1.00 -28.68
N ASP A 688 -7.12 1.79 -28.03
CA ASP A 688 -7.09 3.24 -28.12
C ASP A 688 -6.62 3.70 -29.50
N SER A 689 -5.69 2.98 -30.13
CA SER A 689 -5.31 3.20 -31.54
C SER A 689 -6.41 2.79 -32.54
N LEU A 690 -7.25 1.79 -32.20
CA LEU A 690 -8.37 1.33 -33.03
C LEU A 690 -9.62 2.18 -32.81
N ASN A 691 -9.85 2.70 -31.60
CA ASN A 691 -10.93 3.63 -31.25
C ASN A 691 -10.66 5.04 -31.76
N SER A 692 -9.39 5.44 -31.90
CA SER A 692 -9.01 6.65 -32.64
C SER A 692 -9.12 6.48 -34.16
N ILE A 693 -9.30 5.24 -34.67
CA ILE A 693 -9.43 4.93 -36.10
C ILE A 693 -10.85 4.45 -36.51
N ARG A 694 -11.78 4.16 -35.58
CA ARG A 694 -13.13 3.67 -35.90
C ARG A 694 -14.24 4.63 -35.48
N ALA A 695 -14.66 5.48 -36.43
CA ALA A 695 -16.08 5.79 -36.59
C ALA A 695 -16.74 4.59 -37.31
N ILE A 696 -17.56 3.78 -36.62
CA ILE A 696 -18.43 2.77 -37.27
C ILE A 696 -19.83 2.78 -36.64
N PRO A 697 -20.92 2.63 -37.44
CA PRO A 697 -22.28 3.05 -37.11
C PRO A 697 -23.10 2.08 -36.26
N GLN A 698 -24.27 2.56 -35.84
CA GLN A 698 -25.24 2.00 -34.89
C GLN A 698 -25.71 0.51 -34.97
N PRO A 699 -25.64 -0.27 -36.07
CA PRO A 699 -26.32 -1.57 -36.09
C PRO A 699 -25.64 -2.73 -35.33
N LEU A 700 -24.38 -2.59 -34.89
CA LEU A 700 -23.61 -3.71 -34.29
C LEU A 700 -23.75 -3.84 -32.76
N LYS A 701 -24.43 -2.90 -32.09
CA LYS A 701 -24.60 -2.90 -30.63
C LYS A 701 -25.57 -3.99 -30.14
N THR A 702 -26.49 -4.42 -30.98
CA THR A 702 -27.55 -5.38 -30.64
C THR A 702 -27.11 -6.85 -30.67
N ILE A 703 -25.94 -7.16 -31.24
CA ILE A 703 -25.45 -8.56 -31.33
C ILE A 703 -24.57 -8.93 -30.12
N ILE A 704 -23.99 -7.94 -29.43
CA ILE A 704 -23.10 -8.15 -28.28
C ILE A 704 -23.88 -8.33 -26.97
N GLU A 705 -25.09 -7.78 -26.85
CA GLU A 705 -25.91 -7.88 -25.63
C GLU A 705 -26.63 -9.23 -25.44
N THR A 706 -26.57 -10.14 -26.43
CA THR A 706 -27.30 -11.43 -26.37
C THR A 706 -26.46 -12.68 -26.17
N ASN A 707 -25.13 -12.63 -26.10
CA ASN A 707 -24.31 -13.83 -25.89
C ASN A 707 -23.18 -13.60 -24.88
N THR A 708 -23.51 -13.70 -23.59
CA THR A 708 -22.54 -13.98 -22.51
C THR A 708 -23.10 -15.06 -21.60
N LEU A 709 -22.80 -16.32 -21.94
CA LEU A 709 -22.83 -17.49 -21.06
C LEU A 709 -21.79 -18.49 -21.61
N GLU A 710 -20.55 -18.33 -21.16
CA GLU A 710 -19.59 -19.35 -20.70
C GLU A 710 -18.25 -18.68 -20.34
#